data_AF-Q9NSV4-F1
#
_entry.id   AF-Q9NSV4-F1
#
_cell.length_a   1.000
_cell.length_b   1.000
_cell.length_c   1.000
_cell.angle_alpha   90.00
_cell.angle_beta   90.00
_cell.angle_gamma   90.00
#
_symmetry.space_group_name_H-M   'P 1'
#
loop_
_entity.id
_entity.type
_entity.pdbx_description
1 polymer ?
#
loop_
_entity_poly.entity_id
_entity_poly.type
_entity_poly.pdbx_seq_one_letter_code
_entity_poly.pdbx_strand_id
1 'polypeptide(L)'
;MERHQPRLHHPAQGSAAGTPYPSSASLRGCRESKMPRRKGPQHPPPPSGPEEPGEKRPKFHLNIRTLTDDMLDKFASIRIPGSKKERPPLPNLKTAFASSDCSAAPLEMMENFPKPLSENELLELFEKMMEDMNLNEDKKAPLREKDFSIKKEMVMQYINTASKTGSLKRSRQISPQEFIHELKMGSADERLVTCLESLRVSLTSNPVSWVESFGHEGLGLLLDILEKLISGKIQEKVVKKNQHKVIQCLKALMNTQYGLERIMSEERSLSLLAKAVDPRHPNMMTDVVKLLSAVCIVGEESILEEVLEALTSAGEEKKIDRFFCIVEGLRHNSVQLQVACMQLINALVTSPDDLDFRLHIRNEFMRCGLKEILPNLKCIKNDGLDIQLKVFDEHKEEDLFELSHRLEDIRAELDEAYDVYNMVWSTVKETRAEGYFISILQHLLLIRNDYFIRQQYFKLIDECVSQIVLHRDGMDPDFTYRKRLDLDLTQFVDICIDQAKLEEFEEKASELYKKFEKEFTDHQETQAELQKKEAKINELQAELQAFKSQFGALPADCNIPLPPSKEGGTGHSALPPPPPLPSGGGVPPPPPPPPPPPLPGMRMPFSGPVPPPPPLGFLGGQNSPPLPILPFGLKPKKEFKPEISMRRLNWLKIRPHEMTENCFWIKVNENKYENVDLLCKLENTFCCQQKERREEEDIEEKKSIKKKIKELKFLDSKIAQNLSIFLSSFRVPYEEIRMMILEVDETRLAESMIQNLIKHLPDQEQLNSLSQFKSEYSNLCEPEQFVVVMSNVKRLRPRLSAILFKLQFEEQVNNIKPDIMAVSTACEEIKKSKSFSKLLELVLLMGNYMNAGSRNAQTFGFNLSSLCKLKDTKSADQKTTLLHFLVEICEEKYPDILNFVDDLEPLDKASKVSVETLEKNLRQMGRQLQQLEKELETFPPPEDLHDKFVTKMSRFVISAKEQYETLSKLHENMEKLYQSIIGYYAIDVKKVSVEDFLTDLNNFRTTFMQAIKENIKKREAEEKEKRVRIAKELAERERLERQQKKKRLLEMKTEGDETGVMDNLLEALQSGAAFRDRRKRTPMPKDVRQSLSPMSQRPVLKVCNHENQKVQLTEGSRSHYNINCNSTRTPVAKELNYNLDTHTSTGRIKAAEKKEACNVESNRKKETELLGSFSKNESVPEVEALLARLRAL
;
A
#
# COMPACT_ATOMS: atom_id res chain seq x y z
N MET A 1 38.45 -4.99 18.40
CA MET A 1 39.67 -4.58 17.69
C MET A 1 39.84 -3.08 17.88
N GLU A 2 41.04 -2.65 18.27
CA GLU A 2 41.29 -1.30 18.77
C GLU A 2 41.31 -0.23 17.67
N ARG A 3 40.80 0.97 17.97
CA ARG A 3 41.62 2.21 18.06
C ARG A 3 40.78 3.41 18.51
N HIS A 4 41.19 4.03 19.62
CA HIS A 4 40.69 5.34 20.08
C HIS A 4 41.24 6.49 19.21
N GLN A 5 40.46 7.58 19.08
CA GLN A 5 40.83 8.92 19.58
C GLN A 5 39.77 9.98 19.19
N PRO A 6 39.15 10.68 20.15
CA PRO A 6 38.58 12.00 19.93
C PRO A 6 39.62 13.10 20.24
N ARG A 7 39.67 14.17 19.45
CA ARG A 7 40.45 15.39 19.77
C ARG A 7 39.53 16.59 20.01
N LEU A 8 39.93 17.39 20.99
CA LEU A 8 39.23 18.56 21.52
C LEU A 8 39.40 19.82 20.67
N HIS A 9 38.39 20.70 20.76
CA HIS A 9 38.39 22.16 20.60
C HIS A 9 39.19 22.87 19.48
N HIS A 10 38.45 23.69 18.71
CA HIS A 10 38.75 25.13 18.57
C HIS A 10 37.49 25.91 18.17
N PRO A 11 37.22 27.11 18.74
CA PRO A 11 36.14 28.00 18.32
C PRO A 11 36.65 29.20 17.51
N ALA A 12 35.99 29.56 16.40
CA ALA A 12 36.07 30.90 15.79
C ALA A 12 34.94 31.16 14.76
N GLN A 13 34.53 32.42 14.71
CA GLN A 13 33.41 33.01 13.97
C GLN A 13 33.50 32.93 12.43
N GLY A 14 32.33 32.90 11.77
CA GLY A 14 32.16 33.14 10.32
C GLY A 14 30.76 33.70 10.04
N SER A 15 30.67 34.81 9.30
CA SER A 15 29.46 35.64 9.17
C SER A 15 28.58 35.35 7.94
N ALA A 16 27.35 35.87 8.01
CA ALA A 16 26.53 36.45 6.92
C ALA A 16 25.46 35.60 6.19
N ALA A 17 24.22 35.77 6.69
CA ALA A 17 23.01 36.22 5.96
C ALA A 17 22.31 35.33 4.91
N GLY A 18 21.02 35.05 5.15
CA GLY A 18 20.11 34.32 4.25
C GLY A 18 18.62 34.32 4.66
N THR A 19 18.08 35.50 4.98
CA THR A 19 16.64 35.92 5.10
C THR A 19 15.47 34.89 5.18
N PRO A 20 14.59 34.97 6.21
CA PRO A 20 13.24 34.39 6.20
C PRO A 20 12.13 35.42 5.91
N TYR A 21 10.96 34.97 5.43
CA TYR A 21 9.76 35.79 5.18
C TYR A 21 8.68 35.63 6.27
N PRO A 22 8.13 36.72 6.83
CA PRO A 22 6.97 36.69 7.72
C PRO A 22 5.70 37.34 7.11
N SER A 23 4.52 37.02 7.64
CA SER A 23 3.41 37.97 7.72
C SER A 23 2.44 37.62 8.85
N SER A 24 1.65 38.59 9.28
CA SER A 24 0.99 38.64 10.60
C SER A 24 -0.44 39.17 10.55
N ALA A 25 -1.25 38.77 11.53
CA ALA A 25 -2.38 39.56 12.02
C ALA A 25 -2.61 39.25 13.51
N SER A 26 -3.09 40.25 14.26
CA SER A 26 -3.07 40.29 15.73
C SER A 26 -4.41 40.80 16.25
N LEU A 27 -4.77 40.47 17.50
CA LEU A 27 -5.30 41.42 18.48
C LEU A 27 -5.37 40.83 19.91
N ARG A 28 -5.19 41.72 20.91
CA ARG A 28 -5.13 41.48 22.37
C ARG A 28 -6.54 41.57 23.01
N GLY A 29 -6.81 41.21 24.28
CA GLY A 29 -5.94 40.80 25.40
C GLY A 29 -6.70 40.53 26.71
N CYS A 30 -5.97 40.43 27.83
CA CYS A 30 -6.41 39.88 29.13
C CYS A 30 -7.38 40.73 29.98
N ARG A 31 -8.22 40.07 30.79
CA ARG A 31 -8.24 40.20 32.27
C ARG A 31 -9.16 39.20 32.98
N GLU A 32 -8.81 38.85 34.22
CA GLU A 32 -9.55 37.96 35.12
C GLU A 32 -10.78 38.65 35.75
N SER A 33 -11.85 37.89 36.06
CA SER A 33 -12.54 37.89 37.39
C SER A 33 -13.84 37.07 37.46
N LYS A 34 -13.90 36.18 38.46
CA LYS A 34 -15.05 35.68 39.27
C LYS A 34 -16.45 35.43 38.63
N MET A 35 -16.92 34.18 38.88
CA MET A 35 -18.30 33.65 38.85
C MET A 35 -19.41 34.59 39.41
N PRO A 36 -20.69 34.47 38.95
CA PRO A 36 -21.61 33.50 39.59
C PRO A 36 -22.67 32.79 38.72
N ARG A 37 -23.18 31.68 39.29
CA ARG A 37 -24.28 30.78 38.87
C ARG A 37 -25.51 31.45 38.23
N ARG A 38 -26.10 30.82 37.19
CA ARG A 38 -27.56 30.55 37.12
C ARG A 38 -27.96 29.39 36.20
N LYS A 39 -29.05 28.73 36.61
CA LYS A 39 -29.69 27.49 36.13
C LYS A 39 -30.11 27.53 34.64
N GLY A 40 -30.04 26.38 33.94
CA GLY A 40 -30.66 26.16 32.62
C GLY A 40 -32.03 25.44 32.71
N PRO A 41 -32.53 24.84 31.61
CA PRO A 41 -33.55 23.79 31.64
C PRO A 41 -33.09 22.44 31.03
N GLN A 42 -33.87 21.39 31.29
CA GLN A 42 -33.56 19.97 31.07
C GLN A 42 -33.99 19.45 29.69
N HIS A 43 -33.37 18.35 29.22
CA HIS A 43 -34.05 17.26 28.48
C HIS A 43 -33.27 15.92 28.69
N PRO A 44 -33.85 14.73 28.43
CA PRO A 44 -33.64 13.51 29.24
C PRO A 44 -32.65 12.48 28.64
N PRO A 45 -32.21 11.47 29.43
CA PRO A 45 -31.33 10.40 28.96
C PRO A 45 -32.09 9.27 28.21
N PRO A 46 -31.42 8.55 27.28
CA PRO A 46 -31.94 7.31 26.71
C PRO A 46 -31.78 6.11 27.68
N PRO A 47 -32.53 5.00 27.48
CA PRO A 47 -32.72 3.97 28.50
C PRO A 47 -31.57 2.95 28.61
N SER A 48 -31.52 2.32 29.78
CA SER A 48 -30.63 1.23 30.19
C SER A 48 -30.76 -0.05 29.35
N GLY A 49 -29.63 -0.72 29.12
CA GLY A 49 -29.57 -2.05 28.50
C GLY A 49 -29.96 -3.21 29.43
N PRO A 50 -30.04 -4.44 28.89
CA PRO A 50 -30.51 -5.63 29.62
C PRO A 50 -29.43 -6.25 30.52
N GLU A 51 -29.91 -7.10 31.43
CA GLU A 51 -29.20 -7.67 32.58
C GLU A 51 -28.22 -8.81 32.24
N GLU A 52 -27.12 -8.93 32.98
CA GLU A 52 -26.42 -10.22 33.17
C GLU A 52 -26.71 -10.79 34.58
N PRO A 53 -26.83 -12.12 34.75
CA PRO A 53 -27.27 -12.73 36.01
C PRO A 53 -26.12 -12.90 37.01
N GLY A 54 -26.37 -12.61 38.28
CA GLY A 54 -25.30 -12.52 39.29
C GLY A 54 -24.76 -13.84 39.84
N GLU A 55 -23.46 -13.83 40.16
CA GLU A 55 -22.81 -14.85 41.00
C GLU A 55 -22.82 -14.51 42.49
N LYS A 56 -23.00 -15.55 43.32
CA LYS A 56 -23.26 -15.44 44.76
C LYS A 56 -21.95 -15.33 45.56
N ARG A 57 -21.69 -14.21 46.21
CA ARG A 57 -20.65 -14.14 47.27
C ARG A 57 -21.10 -14.88 48.54
N PRO A 58 -20.34 -15.85 49.07
CA PRO A 58 -20.65 -16.49 50.34
C PRO A 58 -20.35 -15.55 51.52
N LYS A 59 -21.29 -15.46 52.48
CA LYS A 59 -21.09 -14.73 53.74
C LYS A 59 -20.14 -15.51 54.65
N PHE A 60 -18.91 -15.04 54.83
CA PHE A 60 -18.02 -15.57 55.87
C PHE A 60 -18.32 -14.92 57.22
N HIS A 61 -18.92 -15.68 58.13
CA HIS A 61 -19.08 -15.33 59.54
C HIS A 61 -17.74 -15.56 60.25
N LEU A 62 -16.96 -14.50 60.50
CA LEU A 62 -15.72 -14.58 61.27
C LEU A 62 -16.00 -14.49 62.77
N ASN A 63 -15.56 -15.50 63.52
CA ASN A 63 -15.75 -15.61 64.96
C ASN A 63 -14.69 -14.77 65.69
N ILE A 64 -15.10 -13.64 66.28
CA ILE A 64 -14.19 -12.62 66.82
C ILE A 64 -13.23 -13.14 67.92
N ARG A 65 -13.55 -14.27 68.58
CA ARG A 65 -12.70 -14.87 69.63
C ARG A 65 -11.39 -15.50 69.14
N THR A 66 -11.27 -15.93 67.88
CA THR A 66 -10.00 -16.47 67.38
C THR A 66 -9.00 -15.37 67.01
N LEU A 67 -9.49 -14.17 66.68
CA LEU A 67 -8.62 -13.03 66.34
C LEU A 67 -7.75 -12.59 67.53
N THR A 68 -8.27 -12.69 68.76
CA THR A 68 -7.54 -12.30 69.97
C THR A 68 -6.44 -13.30 70.35
N ASP A 69 -6.64 -14.59 70.13
CA ASP A 69 -5.60 -15.60 70.39
C ASP A 69 -4.48 -15.50 69.32
N ASP A 70 -4.83 -15.43 68.03
CA ASP A 70 -3.84 -15.30 66.94
C ASP A 70 -3.00 -14.00 67.04
N MET A 71 -3.59 -12.92 67.56
CA MET A 71 -2.86 -11.66 67.79
C MET A 71 -1.95 -11.70 69.02
N LEU A 72 -2.29 -12.47 70.06
CA LEU A 72 -1.43 -12.68 71.23
C LEU A 72 -0.28 -13.65 70.92
N ASP A 73 -0.51 -14.68 70.09
CA ASP A 73 0.53 -15.64 69.71
C ASP A 73 1.62 -15.00 68.83
N LYS A 74 1.27 -13.93 68.08
CA LYS A 74 2.23 -13.08 67.35
C LYS A 74 3.27 -12.41 68.27
N PHE A 75 2.92 -12.09 69.52
CA PHE A 75 3.87 -11.59 70.53
C PHE A 75 4.69 -12.71 71.18
N ALA A 76 4.21 -13.95 71.19
CA ALA A 76 4.93 -15.11 71.73
C ALA A 76 5.98 -15.70 70.75
N SER A 77 5.79 -15.51 69.43
CA SER A 77 6.59 -16.17 68.39
C SER A 77 7.92 -15.48 68.01
N ILE A 78 8.35 -14.42 68.71
CA ILE A 78 9.64 -13.76 68.45
C ILE A 78 10.79 -14.58 69.07
N ARG A 79 11.16 -15.67 68.40
CA ARG A 79 12.37 -16.46 68.71
C ARG A 79 13.36 -16.49 67.55
N ILE A 80 14.62 -16.22 67.90
CA ILE A 80 15.79 -16.20 67.03
C ILE A 80 15.94 -17.56 66.30
N PRO A 81 15.97 -17.61 64.96
CA PRO A 81 16.28 -18.83 64.22
C PRO A 81 17.77 -19.19 64.41
N GLY A 82 18.08 -20.25 65.17
CA GLY A 82 19.49 -20.60 65.41
C GLY A 82 19.83 -21.89 66.16
N SER A 83 18.90 -22.56 66.86
CA SER A 83 19.21 -23.76 67.66
C SER A 83 18.35 -24.97 67.29
N LYS A 84 19.00 -25.99 66.70
CA LYS A 84 18.42 -27.33 66.50
C LYS A 84 18.82 -28.26 67.66
N LYS A 85 17.86 -28.69 68.50
CA LYS A 85 17.88 -30.05 69.09
C LYS A 85 16.50 -30.51 69.58
N GLU A 86 16.38 -31.83 69.71
CA GLU A 86 15.19 -32.70 69.58
C GLU A 86 14.06 -32.59 70.64
N ARG A 87 12.90 -33.16 70.25
CA ARG A 87 11.65 -33.38 71.02
C ARG A 87 11.72 -34.69 71.84
N PRO A 88 10.87 -34.88 72.89
CA PRO A 88 9.65 -35.72 72.72
C PRO A 88 8.37 -35.14 73.42
N PRO A 89 7.17 -35.75 73.26
CA PRO A 89 5.87 -35.04 73.38
C PRO A 89 4.89 -35.48 74.51
N LEU A 90 3.97 -34.55 74.86
CA LEU A 90 2.52 -34.71 75.22
C LEU A 90 2.08 -35.73 76.33
N PRO A 91 1.00 -35.51 77.12
CA PRO A 91 -0.32 -35.01 76.65
C PRO A 91 -1.18 -34.13 77.60
N ASN A 92 -2.37 -33.79 77.09
CA ASN A 92 -3.46 -33.03 77.71
C ASN A 92 -3.99 -33.60 79.05
N LEU A 93 -4.47 -32.73 79.97
CA LEU A 93 -5.91 -32.60 80.27
C LEU A 93 -6.26 -31.33 81.08
N LYS A 94 -7.56 -31.05 81.23
CA LYS A 94 -8.13 -29.79 81.73
C LYS A 94 -8.52 -29.82 83.22
N THR A 95 -8.88 -28.62 83.71
CA THR A 95 -9.90 -28.29 84.73
C THR A 95 -9.59 -28.46 86.24
N ALA A 96 -9.25 -27.31 86.82
CA ALA A 96 -10.08 -26.58 87.80
C ALA A 96 -9.92 -26.80 89.32
N PHE A 97 -10.19 -25.68 90.03
CA PHE A 97 -10.30 -25.47 91.47
C PHE A 97 -8.99 -25.57 92.28
N ALA A 98 -8.72 -24.79 93.32
CA ALA A 98 -9.07 -23.43 93.78
C ALA A 98 -8.53 -23.33 95.23
N SER A 99 -7.95 -22.18 95.61
CA SER A 99 -7.80 -21.64 96.98
C SER A 99 -7.27 -22.52 98.14
N SER A 100 -6.15 -22.09 98.76
CA SER A 100 -6.14 -21.42 100.10
C SER A 100 -4.79 -21.56 100.83
N ASP A 101 -4.10 -20.42 100.95
CA ASP A 101 -3.42 -19.83 102.13
C ASP A 101 -2.36 -20.59 102.97
N CYS A 102 -1.20 -19.93 103.23
CA CYS A 102 -1.04 -19.02 104.40
C CYS A 102 0.38 -18.41 104.59
N SER A 103 0.45 -17.09 104.82
CA SER A 103 1.28 -16.38 105.83
C SER A 103 2.84 -16.38 105.79
N ALA A 104 3.59 -15.32 106.17
CA ALA A 104 3.24 -13.96 106.65
C ALA A 104 4.41 -12.93 106.62
N ALA A 105 4.05 -11.64 106.78
CA ALA A 105 4.81 -10.50 107.36
C ALA A 105 5.86 -9.71 106.50
N PRO A 106 6.07 -8.40 106.77
CA PRO A 106 5.05 -7.36 107.06
C PRO A 106 5.24 -6.03 106.27
N LEU A 107 4.23 -5.16 106.36
CA LEU A 107 4.11 -3.86 105.68
C LEU A 107 4.98 -2.73 106.28
N GLU A 108 5.48 -1.83 105.43
CA GLU A 108 5.43 -0.37 105.68
C GLU A 108 5.61 0.45 104.38
N MET A 109 5.04 1.67 104.36
CA MET A 109 5.17 2.72 103.32
C MET A 109 4.52 2.47 101.94
N MET A 110 3.19 2.60 101.93
CA MET A 110 2.31 2.68 100.77
C MET A 110 2.12 4.14 100.33
N GLU A 111 2.82 4.61 99.29
CA GLU A 111 2.42 5.83 98.56
C GLU A 111 3.07 5.88 97.15
N ASN A 112 2.32 5.43 96.14
CA ASN A 112 2.44 5.77 94.71
C ASN A 112 1.42 4.95 93.88
N PHE A 113 0.13 5.12 94.18
CA PHE A 113 -0.88 4.84 93.16
C PHE A 113 -0.76 5.94 92.08
N PRO A 114 -0.66 5.60 90.79
CA PRO A 114 -1.00 6.56 89.75
C PRO A 114 -2.42 7.07 90.02
N LYS A 115 -2.66 8.37 89.79
CA LYS A 115 -4.01 8.96 89.89
C LYS A 115 -5.04 8.06 89.17
N PRO A 116 -6.30 8.01 89.63
CA PRO A 116 -7.35 7.41 88.82
C PRO A 116 -7.38 8.15 87.48
N LEU A 117 -6.91 7.48 86.41
CA LEU A 117 -6.87 8.04 85.07
C LEU A 117 -8.28 8.53 84.72
N SER A 118 -8.38 9.80 84.36
CA SER A 118 -9.62 10.37 83.87
C SER A 118 -10.07 9.66 82.60
N GLU A 119 -11.37 9.74 82.31
CA GLU A 119 -11.94 9.13 81.09
C GLU A 119 -11.21 9.58 79.82
N ASN A 120 -10.80 10.85 79.76
CA ASN A 120 -10.01 11.41 78.67
C ASN A 120 -8.59 10.83 78.60
N GLU A 121 -7.83 10.84 79.71
CA GLU A 121 -6.47 10.25 79.75
C GLU A 121 -6.47 8.77 79.35
N LEU A 122 -7.54 8.03 79.70
CA LEU A 122 -7.66 6.63 79.34
C LEU A 122 -8.04 6.41 77.86
N LEU A 123 -8.81 7.32 77.25
CA LEU A 123 -9.08 7.31 75.83
C LEU A 123 -7.83 7.70 75.01
N GLU A 124 -7.03 8.65 75.47
CA GLU A 124 -5.73 8.99 74.89
C GLU A 124 -4.76 7.80 74.97
N LEU A 125 -4.69 7.11 76.12
CA LEU A 125 -3.93 5.86 76.28
C LEU A 125 -4.47 4.71 75.41
N PHE A 126 -5.76 4.70 75.06
CA PHE A 126 -6.36 3.70 74.19
C PHE A 126 -6.03 3.93 72.71
N GLU A 127 -6.13 5.18 72.21
CA GLU A 127 -5.62 5.50 70.86
C GLU A 127 -4.13 5.22 70.76
N LYS A 128 -3.33 5.65 71.76
CA LYS A 128 -1.89 5.35 71.81
C LYS A 128 -1.60 3.85 71.82
N MET A 129 -2.37 3.05 72.57
CA MET A 129 -2.24 1.59 72.53
C MET A 129 -2.53 1.03 71.13
N MET A 130 -3.55 1.55 70.42
CA MET A 130 -3.88 1.10 69.07
C MET A 130 -2.82 1.54 68.03
N GLU A 131 -2.15 2.67 68.25
CA GLU A 131 -0.99 3.13 67.49
C GLU A 131 0.25 2.27 67.78
N ASP A 132 0.58 2.02 69.05
CA ASP A 132 1.69 1.16 69.49
C ASP A 132 1.48 -0.32 69.05
N MET A 133 0.23 -0.76 68.86
CA MET A 133 -0.14 -2.06 68.26
C MET A 133 -0.21 -2.04 66.72
N ASN A 134 0.07 -0.89 66.08
CA ASN A 134 0.14 -0.71 64.64
C ASN A 134 -1.13 -1.21 63.90
N LEU A 135 -2.30 -0.82 64.42
CA LEU A 135 -3.61 -1.20 63.89
C LEU A 135 -4.09 -0.20 62.83
N ASN A 136 -4.43 -0.69 61.63
CA ASN A 136 -5.12 0.12 60.61
C ASN A 136 -6.52 0.60 61.07
N GLU A 137 -7.05 1.64 60.42
CA GLU A 137 -8.32 2.27 60.81
C GLU A 137 -9.53 1.30 60.79
N ASP A 138 -9.55 0.31 59.89
CA ASP A 138 -10.60 -0.72 59.86
C ASP A 138 -10.59 -1.65 61.08
N LYS A 139 -9.44 -1.79 61.75
CA LYS A 139 -9.31 -2.49 63.04
C LYS A 139 -9.53 -1.54 64.22
N LYS A 140 -9.12 -0.27 64.11
CA LYS A 140 -9.36 0.77 65.13
C LYS A 140 -10.84 1.11 65.28
N ALA A 141 -11.61 1.24 64.20
CA ALA A 141 -13.02 1.64 64.27
C ALA A 141 -13.89 0.67 65.13
N PRO A 142 -13.87 -0.67 64.91
CA PRO A 142 -14.57 -1.62 65.78
C PRO A 142 -14.07 -1.68 67.23
N LEU A 143 -12.86 -1.18 67.50
CA LEU A 143 -12.27 -1.03 68.84
C LEU A 143 -12.71 0.29 69.50
N ARG A 144 -12.83 1.39 68.75
CA ARG A 144 -13.45 2.66 69.19
C ARG A 144 -14.92 2.49 69.53
N GLU A 145 -15.64 1.58 68.86
CA GLU A 145 -17.04 1.26 69.18
C GLU A 145 -17.22 0.40 70.44
N LYS A 146 -16.16 -0.10 71.08
CA LYS A 146 -16.28 -0.88 72.33
C LYS A 146 -16.66 -0.02 73.52
N ASP A 147 -17.43 -0.63 74.44
CA ASP A 147 -17.76 -0.07 75.74
C ASP A 147 -16.50 0.35 76.50
N PHE A 148 -16.60 1.46 77.25
CA PHE A 148 -15.48 2.03 78.01
C PHE A 148 -14.79 1.01 78.94
N SER A 149 -15.54 0.07 79.53
CA SER A 149 -14.96 -0.99 80.36
C SER A 149 -14.00 -1.92 79.60
N ILE A 150 -14.28 -2.24 78.32
CA ILE A 150 -13.41 -3.07 77.49
C ILE A 150 -12.15 -2.30 77.11
N LYS A 151 -12.29 -1.01 76.72
CA LYS A 151 -11.15 -0.13 76.45
C LYS A 151 -10.24 0.00 77.67
N LYS A 152 -10.84 0.19 78.85
CA LYS A 152 -10.15 0.24 80.15
C LYS A 152 -9.38 -1.05 80.43
N GLU A 153 -9.99 -2.21 80.19
CA GLU A 153 -9.32 -3.50 80.36
C GLU A 153 -8.16 -3.68 79.37
N MET A 154 -8.33 -3.33 78.09
CA MET A 154 -7.28 -3.38 77.08
C MET A 154 -6.09 -2.45 77.44
N VAL A 155 -6.34 -1.19 77.81
CA VAL A 155 -5.29 -0.27 78.28
C VAL A 155 -4.60 -0.82 79.52
N MET A 156 -5.33 -1.37 80.49
CA MET A 156 -4.71 -1.99 81.67
C MET A 156 -3.91 -3.24 81.32
N GLN A 157 -4.32 -4.07 80.35
CA GLN A 157 -3.54 -5.20 79.87
C GLN A 157 -2.29 -4.75 79.10
N TYR A 158 -2.39 -3.70 78.28
CA TYR A 158 -1.26 -3.09 77.58
C TYR A 158 -0.22 -2.53 78.56
N ILE A 159 -0.64 -1.67 79.50
CA ILE A 159 0.20 -1.15 80.59
C ILE A 159 0.79 -2.30 81.41
N ASN A 160 0.00 -3.32 81.77
CA ASN A 160 0.51 -4.48 82.51
C ASN A 160 1.51 -5.31 81.71
N THR A 161 1.39 -5.42 80.38
CA THR A 161 2.31 -6.18 79.54
C THR A 161 3.63 -5.42 79.32
N ALA A 162 3.54 -4.12 79.06
CA ALA A 162 4.68 -3.21 79.09
C ALA A 162 5.38 -3.18 80.47
N SER A 163 4.63 -3.34 81.56
CA SER A 163 5.18 -3.43 82.92
C SER A 163 5.79 -4.81 83.24
N LYS A 164 5.18 -5.91 82.77
CA LYS A 164 5.60 -7.29 83.08
C LYS A 164 6.77 -7.80 82.22
N THR A 165 7.03 -7.18 81.07
CA THR A 165 8.31 -7.36 80.35
C THR A 165 9.50 -6.74 81.10
N GLY A 166 9.26 -5.93 82.14
CA GLY A 166 10.25 -5.23 82.97
C GLY A 166 11.15 -6.09 83.88
N SER A 167 11.24 -7.42 83.70
CA SER A 167 12.16 -8.27 84.48
C SER A 167 13.60 -8.27 83.95
N LEU A 168 13.83 -7.87 82.70
CA LEU A 168 15.17 -7.76 82.09
C LEU A 168 15.77 -6.36 82.29
N LYS A 169 16.29 -6.10 83.49
CA LYS A 169 17.06 -4.89 83.83
C LYS A 169 18.37 -4.78 83.02
N ARG A 170 18.31 -4.31 81.76
CA ARG A 170 19.42 -3.61 81.07
C ARG A 170 19.10 -2.95 79.72
N SER A 171 17.93 -3.18 79.11
CA SER A 171 17.59 -2.55 77.83
C SER A 171 17.09 -1.11 78.03
N ARG A 172 17.96 -0.11 77.88
CA ARG A 172 17.49 1.21 77.44
C ARG A 172 16.87 0.99 76.05
N GLN A 173 15.68 1.55 75.78
CA GLN A 173 15.30 1.80 74.38
C GLN A 173 16.32 2.80 73.85
N ILE A 174 17.25 2.32 73.03
CA ILE A 174 18.30 3.15 72.45
C ILE A 174 17.60 4.19 71.58
N SER A 175 17.79 5.46 71.89
CA SER A 175 17.10 6.53 71.16
C SER A 175 17.64 6.62 69.72
N PRO A 176 16.88 7.16 68.76
CA PRO A 176 17.40 7.46 67.44
C PRO A 176 18.70 8.28 67.50
N GLN A 177 18.78 9.20 68.47
CA GLN A 177 19.92 10.08 68.70
C GLN A 177 21.15 9.34 69.27
N GLU A 178 20.97 8.31 70.09
CA GLU A 178 22.07 7.45 70.56
C GLU A 178 22.69 6.68 69.37
N PHE A 179 21.88 6.10 68.47
CA PHE A 179 22.40 5.48 67.23
C PHE A 179 23.08 6.48 66.29
N ILE A 180 22.47 7.64 66.06
CA ILE A 180 23.07 8.73 65.27
C ILE A 180 24.43 9.15 65.83
N HIS A 181 24.56 9.24 67.16
CA HIS A 181 25.82 9.55 67.82
C HIS A 181 26.86 8.43 67.67
N GLU A 182 26.48 7.15 67.79
CA GLU A 182 27.39 6.03 67.54
C GLU A 182 27.87 5.99 66.08
N LEU A 183 26.97 6.19 65.09
CA LEU A 183 27.33 6.23 63.67
C LEU A 183 28.32 7.38 63.37
N LYS A 184 28.13 8.56 63.98
CA LYS A 184 29.05 9.71 63.88
C LYS A 184 30.45 9.43 64.43
N MET A 185 30.59 8.54 65.41
CA MET A 185 31.89 8.20 66.01
C MET A 185 32.79 7.32 65.10
N GLY A 186 32.23 6.75 64.03
CA GLY A 186 32.99 6.49 62.78
C GLY A 186 34.06 5.39 62.77
N SER A 187 34.13 4.49 63.77
CA SER A 187 35.06 3.36 63.77
C SER A 187 34.60 2.27 62.78
N ALA A 188 35.47 1.87 61.84
CA ALA A 188 35.17 0.84 60.85
C ALA A 188 35.56 -0.58 61.32
N ASP A 189 35.22 -0.92 62.56
CA ASP A 189 35.65 -2.13 63.29
C ASP A 189 34.49 -3.10 63.57
N GLU A 190 34.71 -4.13 64.41
CA GLU A 190 33.65 -5.08 64.80
C GLU A 190 32.57 -4.45 65.70
N ARG A 191 32.83 -3.28 66.30
CA ARG A 191 31.82 -2.54 67.06
C ARG A 191 30.74 -1.99 66.13
N LEU A 192 31.14 -1.48 64.95
CA LEU A 192 30.19 -1.06 63.92
C LEU A 192 29.29 -2.21 63.44
N VAL A 193 29.81 -3.43 63.28
CA VAL A 193 29.00 -4.62 62.96
C VAL A 193 27.87 -4.80 63.99
N THR A 194 28.21 -4.61 65.27
CA THR A 194 27.29 -4.82 66.41
C THR A 194 26.27 -3.67 66.52
N CYS A 195 26.72 -2.43 66.34
CA CYS A 195 25.86 -1.24 66.27
C CYS A 195 24.85 -1.36 65.13
N LEU A 196 25.29 -1.69 63.91
CA LEU A 196 24.41 -1.87 62.75
C LEU A 196 23.44 -3.05 62.93
N GLU A 197 23.87 -4.15 63.55
CA GLU A 197 22.96 -5.28 63.85
C GLU A 197 21.84 -4.83 64.82
N SER A 198 22.19 -4.06 65.86
CA SER A 198 21.21 -3.53 66.81
C SER A 198 20.31 -2.48 66.17
N LEU A 199 20.86 -1.60 65.33
CA LEU A 199 20.11 -0.58 64.58
C LEU A 199 19.12 -1.22 63.61
N ARG A 200 19.52 -2.26 62.87
CA ARG A 200 18.59 -3.01 62.00
C ARG A 200 17.40 -3.55 62.78
N VAL A 201 17.65 -4.14 63.95
CA VAL A 201 16.56 -4.63 64.82
C VAL A 201 15.66 -3.46 65.22
N SER A 202 16.22 -2.34 65.71
CA SER A 202 15.47 -1.14 66.09
C SER A 202 14.63 -0.55 64.94
N LEU A 203 15.16 -0.53 63.71
CA LEU A 203 14.44 -0.07 62.52
C LEU A 203 13.25 -0.98 62.17
N THR A 204 13.32 -2.28 62.50
CA THR A 204 12.21 -3.24 62.30
C THR A 204 11.24 -3.36 63.48
N SER A 205 11.61 -2.92 64.68
CA SER A 205 10.86 -3.21 65.92
C SER A 205 10.27 -2.00 66.64
N ASN A 206 10.58 -0.78 66.21
CA ASN A 206 10.00 0.45 66.76
C ASN A 206 8.94 1.04 65.81
N PRO A 207 8.03 1.91 66.31
CA PRO A 207 7.01 2.57 65.48
C PRO A 207 7.60 3.42 64.35
N VAL A 208 6.79 3.70 63.31
CA VAL A 208 7.21 4.51 62.15
C VAL A 208 7.80 5.86 62.58
N SER A 209 7.22 6.54 63.57
CA SER A 209 7.75 7.81 64.11
C SER A 209 9.17 7.73 64.68
N TRP A 210 9.60 6.56 65.19
CA TRP A 210 11.00 6.31 65.58
C TRP A 210 11.89 6.22 64.34
N VAL A 211 11.40 5.54 63.29
CA VAL A 211 12.08 5.37 62.00
C VAL A 211 12.20 6.70 61.25
N GLU A 212 11.19 7.56 61.31
CA GLU A 212 11.24 8.95 60.81
C GLU A 212 12.28 9.78 61.56
N SER A 213 12.22 9.77 62.89
CA SER A 213 13.15 10.49 63.76
C SER A 213 14.62 10.07 63.51
N PHE A 214 14.85 8.78 63.27
CA PHE A 214 16.16 8.29 62.84
C PHE A 214 16.49 8.75 61.41
N GLY A 215 15.61 8.52 60.44
CA GLY A 215 15.90 8.63 59.01
C GLY A 215 16.15 10.06 58.50
N HIS A 216 15.77 11.09 59.26
CA HIS A 216 16.10 12.48 58.93
C HIS A 216 17.62 12.74 58.84
N GLU A 217 18.42 12.17 59.75
CA GLU A 217 19.89 12.31 59.76
C GLU A 217 20.60 10.95 59.60
N GLY A 218 20.06 9.90 60.22
CA GLY A 218 20.62 8.56 60.23
C GLY A 218 20.72 7.88 58.85
N LEU A 219 19.83 8.19 57.90
CA LEU A 219 19.95 7.71 56.53
C LEU A 219 21.22 8.25 55.87
N GLY A 220 21.47 9.57 55.96
CA GLY A 220 22.68 10.19 55.42
C GLY A 220 23.95 9.56 55.99
N LEU A 221 23.99 9.36 57.32
CA LEU A 221 25.12 8.70 57.98
C LEU A 221 25.32 7.25 57.54
N LEU A 222 24.24 6.48 57.31
CA LEU A 222 24.34 5.12 56.77
C LEU A 222 24.92 5.12 55.34
N LEU A 223 24.51 6.07 54.50
CA LEU A 223 25.03 6.20 53.13
C LEU A 223 26.50 6.64 53.12
N ASP A 224 26.89 7.62 53.95
CA ASP A 224 28.28 8.06 54.08
C ASP A 224 29.20 6.92 54.58
N ILE A 225 28.71 6.09 55.51
CA ILE A 225 29.41 4.87 55.96
C ILE A 225 29.51 3.85 54.81
N LEU A 226 28.43 3.62 54.05
CA LEU A 226 28.45 2.71 52.90
C LEU A 226 29.45 3.17 51.83
N GLU A 227 29.48 4.46 51.49
CA GLU A 227 30.40 5.08 50.54
C GLU A 227 31.86 4.91 50.99
N LYS A 228 32.16 5.19 52.26
CA LYS A 228 33.49 4.99 52.85
C LYS A 228 33.93 3.52 52.82
N LEU A 229 33.01 2.58 53.06
CA LEU A 229 33.29 1.15 53.02
C LEU A 229 33.48 0.63 51.58
N ILE A 230 32.73 1.15 50.61
CA ILE A 230 32.86 0.80 49.17
C ILE A 230 34.20 1.34 48.63
N SER A 231 34.52 2.60 48.92
CA SER A 231 35.72 3.30 48.42
C SER A 231 37.04 2.85 49.10
N GLY A 232 36.97 2.00 50.12
CA GLY A 232 38.13 1.54 50.87
C GLY A 232 39.08 0.67 50.02
N LYS A 233 40.36 1.06 49.95
CA LYS A 233 41.41 0.29 49.23
C LYS A 233 41.64 -1.13 49.78
N ILE A 234 41.28 -1.37 51.04
CA ILE A 234 41.42 -2.67 51.72
C ILE A 234 40.01 -3.25 51.91
N GLN A 235 39.67 -4.26 51.09
CA GLN A 235 38.36 -4.93 51.12
C GLN A 235 38.43 -6.22 51.96
N GLU A 236 38.70 -6.07 53.25
CA GLU A 236 38.72 -7.20 54.19
C GLU A 236 37.32 -7.80 54.44
N LYS A 237 37.26 -9.04 54.95
CA LYS A 237 36.00 -9.72 55.29
C LYS A 237 35.13 -8.89 56.25
N VAL A 238 35.74 -8.15 57.18
CA VAL A 238 35.04 -7.26 58.12
C VAL A 238 34.41 -6.06 57.39
N VAL A 239 35.11 -5.45 56.44
CA VAL A 239 34.60 -4.34 55.60
C VAL A 239 33.38 -4.80 54.80
N LYS A 240 33.45 -5.97 54.16
CA LYS A 240 32.30 -6.55 53.42
C LYS A 240 31.13 -6.94 54.33
N LYS A 241 31.41 -7.42 55.55
CA LYS A 241 30.38 -7.68 56.57
C LYS A 241 29.69 -6.37 57.00
N ASN A 242 30.44 -5.29 57.19
CA ASN A 242 29.89 -3.96 57.48
C ASN A 242 29.05 -3.43 56.31
N GLN A 243 29.51 -3.54 55.05
CA GLN A 243 28.70 -3.18 53.86
C GLN A 243 27.35 -3.89 53.88
N HIS A 244 27.34 -5.23 54.05
CA HIS A 244 26.09 -5.99 54.08
C HIS A 244 25.18 -5.59 55.26
N LYS A 245 25.75 -5.27 56.42
CA LYS A 245 24.96 -4.78 57.57
C LYS A 245 24.31 -3.42 57.30
N VAL A 246 24.99 -2.49 56.63
CA VAL A 246 24.36 -1.24 56.18
C VAL A 246 23.23 -1.50 55.18
N ILE A 247 23.43 -2.37 54.19
CA ILE A 247 22.36 -2.76 53.25
C ILE A 247 21.15 -3.35 53.99
N GLN A 248 21.38 -4.14 55.06
CA GLN A 248 20.29 -4.66 55.88
C GLN A 248 19.58 -3.58 56.70
N CYS A 249 20.27 -2.53 57.17
CA CYS A 249 19.64 -1.35 57.77
C CYS A 249 18.80 -0.57 56.74
N LEU A 250 19.31 -0.37 55.52
CA LEU A 250 18.55 0.28 54.44
C LEU A 250 17.30 -0.53 54.09
N LYS A 251 17.39 -1.86 54.01
CA LYS A 251 16.25 -2.76 53.81
C LYS A 251 15.19 -2.64 54.92
N ALA A 252 15.64 -2.56 56.18
CA ALA A 252 14.74 -2.35 57.33
C ALA A 252 14.05 -0.98 57.27
N LEU A 253 14.79 0.07 56.91
CA LEU A 253 14.27 1.42 56.71
C LEU A 253 13.23 1.46 55.58
N MET A 254 13.50 0.85 54.42
CA MET A 254 12.55 0.75 53.30
C MET A 254 11.25 0.01 53.63
N ASN A 255 11.21 -0.74 54.75
CA ASN A 255 10.00 -1.44 55.17
C ASN A 255 8.92 -0.53 55.77
N THR A 256 9.22 0.77 55.93
CA THR A 256 8.21 1.82 56.14
C THR A 256 8.06 2.65 54.87
N GLN A 257 6.87 3.22 54.65
CA GLN A 257 6.63 4.10 53.50
C GLN A 257 7.63 5.28 53.47
N TYR A 258 7.82 5.94 54.62
CA TYR A 258 8.80 7.02 54.79
C TYR A 258 10.20 6.63 54.33
N GLY A 259 10.70 5.45 54.76
CA GLY A 259 12.06 5.04 54.43
C GLY A 259 12.24 4.69 52.95
N LEU A 260 11.21 4.15 52.31
CA LEU A 260 11.19 3.90 50.87
C LEU A 260 11.20 5.22 50.07
N GLU A 261 10.34 6.17 50.43
CA GLU A 261 10.29 7.51 49.81
C GLU A 261 11.59 8.29 50.00
N ARG A 262 12.20 8.25 51.20
CA ARG A 262 13.47 8.94 51.48
C ARG A 262 14.65 8.36 50.71
N ILE A 263 14.70 7.03 50.49
CA ILE A 263 15.75 6.40 49.68
C ILE A 263 15.58 6.71 48.19
N MET A 264 14.34 6.77 47.68
CA MET A 264 14.08 7.22 46.30
C MET A 264 14.33 8.72 46.09
N SER A 265 14.23 9.55 47.15
CA SER A 265 14.47 11.00 47.07
C SER A 265 15.96 11.41 47.20
N GLU A 266 16.85 10.48 47.56
CA GLU A 266 18.27 10.75 47.83
C GLU A 266 19.11 10.02 46.77
N GLU A 267 19.44 10.74 45.68
CA GLU A 267 20.17 10.30 44.48
C GLU A 267 21.37 9.36 44.78
N ARG A 268 22.17 9.72 45.80
CA ARG A 268 23.34 8.94 46.26
C ARG A 268 22.98 7.50 46.66
N SER A 269 21.76 7.25 47.14
CA SER A 269 21.28 5.93 47.55
C SER A 269 21.32 4.93 46.39
N LEU A 270 20.80 5.31 45.22
CA LEU A 270 20.72 4.44 44.05
C LEU A 270 22.12 4.15 43.49
N SER A 271 22.98 5.18 43.43
CA SER A 271 24.40 5.04 43.04
C SER A 271 25.17 4.08 43.98
N LEU A 272 25.01 4.22 45.30
CA LEU A 272 25.69 3.35 46.27
C LEU A 272 25.15 1.92 46.25
N LEU A 273 23.84 1.73 46.05
CA LEU A 273 23.25 0.40 45.83
C LEU A 273 23.80 -0.24 44.56
N ALA A 274 23.83 0.48 43.43
CA ALA A 274 24.40 -0.03 42.17
C ALA A 274 25.90 -0.40 42.31
N LYS A 275 26.70 0.41 43.02
CA LYS A 275 28.10 0.10 43.32
C LYS A 275 28.25 -1.16 44.18
N ALA A 276 27.32 -1.40 45.12
CA ALA A 276 27.28 -2.57 45.99
C ALA A 276 26.87 -3.89 45.28
N VAL A 277 26.45 -3.86 44.02
CA VAL A 277 26.23 -5.07 43.20
C VAL A 277 27.58 -5.74 42.91
N ASP A 278 27.85 -6.84 43.61
CA ASP A 278 29.12 -7.60 43.57
C ASP A 278 28.86 -9.12 43.67
N PRO A 279 28.99 -9.89 42.55
CA PRO A 279 28.74 -11.33 42.52
C PRO A 279 29.60 -12.17 43.48
N ARG A 280 30.73 -11.63 43.96
CA ARG A 280 31.61 -12.30 44.93
C ARG A 280 31.01 -12.38 46.33
N HIS A 281 29.93 -11.63 46.59
CA HIS A 281 29.24 -11.57 47.87
C HIS A 281 27.74 -11.85 47.69
N PRO A 282 27.36 -13.11 47.38
CA PRO A 282 26.02 -13.44 46.88
C PRO A 282 24.90 -13.00 47.82
N ASN A 283 25.04 -13.17 49.14
CA ASN A 283 23.99 -12.77 50.10
C ASN A 283 23.77 -11.25 50.13
N MET A 284 24.84 -10.45 50.02
CA MET A 284 24.74 -8.99 49.97
C MET A 284 24.13 -8.55 48.65
N MET A 285 24.59 -9.13 47.54
CA MET A 285 24.03 -8.87 46.22
C MET A 285 22.54 -9.27 46.14
N THR A 286 22.12 -10.38 46.74
CA THR A 286 20.70 -10.79 46.81
C THR A 286 19.85 -9.73 47.51
N ASP A 287 20.31 -9.14 48.61
CA ASP A 287 19.59 -8.04 49.25
C ASP A 287 19.60 -6.78 48.36
N VAL A 288 20.76 -6.31 47.88
CA VAL A 288 20.89 -5.11 47.03
C VAL A 288 20.01 -5.18 45.78
N VAL A 289 20.07 -6.29 45.04
CA VAL A 289 19.32 -6.52 43.80
C VAL A 289 17.82 -6.56 44.07
N LYS A 290 17.39 -7.09 45.23
CA LYS A 290 16.00 -7.01 45.70
C LYS A 290 15.58 -5.58 46.04
N LEU A 291 16.45 -4.76 46.64
CA LEU A 291 16.14 -3.34 46.90
C LEU A 291 15.91 -2.59 45.58
N LEU A 292 16.84 -2.73 44.62
CA LEU A 292 16.73 -2.12 43.29
C LEU A 292 15.47 -2.60 42.54
N SER A 293 15.13 -3.90 42.62
CA SER A 293 13.92 -4.45 41.99
C SER A 293 12.64 -3.77 42.49
N ALA A 294 12.54 -3.52 43.80
CA ALA A 294 11.38 -2.87 44.40
C ALA A 294 11.30 -1.38 43.98
N VAL A 295 12.43 -0.67 44.00
CA VAL A 295 12.54 0.73 43.54
C VAL A 295 12.09 0.85 42.07
N CYS A 296 12.55 -0.02 41.17
CA CYS A 296 12.16 -0.02 39.76
C CYS A 296 10.68 -0.32 39.49
N ILE A 297 9.93 -0.86 40.45
CA ILE A 297 8.49 -1.15 40.33
C ILE A 297 7.63 -0.03 40.93
N VAL A 298 8.04 0.50 42.09
CA VAL A 298 7.32 1.55 42.82
C VAL A 298 7.54 2.93 42.20
N GLY A 299 8.75 3.17 41.68
CA GLY A 299 9.17 4.47 41.18
C GLY A 299 8.33 5.03 40.03
N GLU A 300 8.42 6.35 39.88
CA GLU A 300 8.06 7.04 38.64
C GLU A 300 9.05 6.65 37.53
N GLU A 301 8.77 6.99 36.26
CA GLU A 301 9.63 6.56 35.15
C GLU A 301 11.05 7.14 35.25
N SER A 302 11.22 8.33 35.84
CA SER A 302 12.54 8.92 36.12
C SER A 302 13.41 8.03 37.02
N ILE A 303 12.82 7.39 38.04
CA ILE A 303 13.55 6.52 38.98
C ILE A 303 14.10 5.27 38.26
N LEU A 304 13.44 4.81 37.19
CA LEU A 304 13.99 3.74 36.36
C LEU A 304 15.21 4.20 35.56
N GLU A 305 15.16 5.42 35.01
CA GLU A 305 16.30 6.06 34.34
C GLU A 305 17.46 6.29 35.32
N GLU A 306 17.20 6.79 36.52
CA GLU A 306 18.19 6.99 37.60
C GLU A 306 18.85 5.67 38.03
N VAL A 307 18.09 4.57 38.16
CA VAL A 307 18.68 3.24 38.44
C VAL A 307 19.55 2.75 37.27
N LEU A 308 19.14 2.99 36.03
CA LEU A 308 19.93 2.65 34.85
C LEU A 308 21.21 3.50 34.74
N GLU A 309 21.15 4.79 35.07
CA GLU A 309 22.31 5.69 35.13
C GLU A 309 23.26 5.31 36.27
N ALA A 310 22.73 4.94 37.45
CA ALA A 310 23.51 4.42 38.57
C ALA A 310 24.24 3.11 38.22
N LEU A 311 23.57 2.18 37.55
CA LEU A 311 24.19 0.94 37.03
C LEU A 311 25.24 1.24 35.94
N THR A 312 24.97 2.23 35.07
CA THR A 312 25.90 2.66 34.02
C THR A 312 27.18 3.24 34.65
N SER A 313 27.04 4.21 35.55
CA SER A 313 28.14 4.82 36.31
C SER A 313 28.96 3.80 37.09
N ALA A 314 28.30 2.83 37.75
CA ALA A 314 28.97 1.76 38.48
C ALA A 314 29.70 0.77 37.55
N GLY A 315 29.19 0.55 36.32
CA GLY A 315 29.85 -0.22 35.27
C GLY A 315 31.08 0.49 34.71
N GLU A 316 30.96 1.77 34.38
CA GLU A 316 32.06 2.61 33.88
C GLU A 316 33.22 2.72 34.88
N GLU A 317 32.94 2.95 36.16
CA GLU A 317 33.94 2.97 37.24
C GLU A 317 34.70 1.62 37.32
N LYS A 318 33.99 0.51 37.12
CA LYS A 318 34.54 -0.86 37.11
C LYS A 318 35.10 -1.29 35.74
N LYS A 319 34.95 -0.48 34.68
CA LYS A 319 35.29 -0.76 33.27
C LYS A 319 34.65 -2.04 32.70
N ILE A 320 33.37 -2.22 32.97
CA ILE A 320 32.53 -3.35 32.53
C ILE A 320 31.17 -2.84 32.03
N ASP A 321 30.46 -3.65 31.25
CA ASP A 321 29.09 -3.33 30.84
C ASP A 321 28.16 -3.25 32.07
N ARG A 322 27.19 -2.31 32.04
CA ARG A 322 26.34 -1.98 33.19
C ARG A 322 25.56 -3.17 33.78
N PHE A 323 25.22 -4.15 32.95
CA PHE A 323 24.51 -5.36 33.36
C PHE A 323 25.42 -6.55 33.66
N PHE A 324 26.73 -6.47 33.42
CA PHE A 324 27.67 -7.59 33.56
C PHE A 324 27.58 -8.26 34.93
N CYS A 325 27.61 -7.48 36.03
CA CYS A 325 27.50 -8.04 37.38
C CYS A 325 26.18 -8.78 37.61
N ILE A 326 25.05 -8.29 37.08
CA ILE A 326 23.74 -8.92 37.24
C ILE A 326 23.70 -10.26 36.49
N VAL A 327 24.24 -10.28 35.27
CA VAL A 327 24.32 -11.50 34.44
C VAL A 327 25.28 -12.54 35.05
N GLU A 328 26.43 -12.12 35.59
CA GLU A 328 27.33 -13.01 36.34
C GLU A 328 26.69 -13.54 37.64
N GLY A 329 25.82 -12.75 38.28
CA GLY A 329 25.00 -13.21 39.42
C GLY A 329 24.10 -14.41 39.09
N LEU A 330 23.61 -14.50 37.84
CA LEU A 330 22.84 -15.66 37.36
C LEU A 330 23.72 -16.91 37.16
N ARG A 331 25.03 -16.75 36.92
CA ARG A 331 25.97 -17.88 36.80
C ARG A 331 26.38 -18.48 38.16
N HIS A 332 26.05 -17.84 39.28
CA HIS A 332 26.39 -18.31 40.62
C HIS A 332 25.48 -19.46 41.08
N ASN A 333 26.04 -20.45 41.81
CA ASN A 333 25.33 -21.60 42.39
C ASN A 333 24.23 -21.28 43.44
N SER A 334 23.87 -20.00 43.65
CA SER A 334 22.90 -19.60 44.67
C SER A 334 21.57 -19.32 44.00
N VAL A 335 20.63 -20.26 44.10
CA VAL A 335 19.28 -20.12 43.53
C VAL A 335 18.58 -18.86 44.04
N GLN A 336 18.80 -18.45 45.30
CA GLN A 336 18.26 -17.21 45.85
C GLN A 336 18.82 -15.95 45.14
N LEU A 337 20.09 -15.97 44.74
CA LEU A 337 20.69 -14.90 43.94
C LEU A 337 20.18 -14.94 42.49
N GLN A 338 20.05 -16.14 41.91
CA GLN A 338 19.53 -16.31 40.54
C GLN A 338 18.10 -15.75 40.43
N VAL A 339 17.23 -16.11 41.39
CA VAL A 339 15.88 -15.53 41.49
C VAL A 339 15.95 -14.01 41.62
N ALA A 340 16.77 -13.46 42.52
CA ALA A 340 16.88 -12.01 42.68
C ALA A 340 17.37 -11.29 41.42
N CYS A 341 18.39 -11.81 40.74
CA CYS A 341 18.89 -11.21 39.48
C CYS A 341 17.82 -11.27 38.39
N MET A 342 17.06 -12.35 38.29
CA MET A 342 15.95 -12.47 37.35
C MET A 342 14.77 -11.55 37.70
N GLN A 343 14.50 -11.32 39.00
CA GLN A 343 13.54 -10.30 39.48
C GLN A 343 13.95 -8.89 39.04
N LEU A 344 15.23 -8.52 39.15
CA LEU A 344 15.72 -7.21 38.71
C LEU A 344 15.68 -7.06 37.19
N ILE A 345 16.04 -8.11 36.43
CA ILE A 345 15.90 -8.11 34.97
C ILE A 345 14.44 -7.90 34.57
N ASN A 346 13.50 -8.61 35.20
CA ASN A 346 12.07 -8.42 34.96
C ASN A 346 11.61 -7.01 35.37
N ALA A 347 12.09 -6.46 36.48
CA ALA A 347 11.77 -5.08 36.86
C ALA A 347 12.28 -4.07 35.83
N LEU A 348 13.53 -4.18 35.37
CA LEU A 348 14.11 -3.26 34.38
C LEU A 348 13.49 -3.39 32.97
N VAL A 349 13.15 -4.60 32.55
CA VAL A 349 12.59 -4.89 31.20
C VAL A 349 11.07 -4.70 31.15
N THR A 350 10.34 -4.97 32.23
CA THR A 350 8.86 -4.92 32.25
C THR A 350 8.31 -3.59 32.76
N SER A 351 9.07 -2.80 33.53
CA SER A 351 8.59 -1.51 34.06
C SER A 351 8.32 -0.39 33.03
N PRO A 352 9.07 -0.25 31.91
CA PRO A 352 8.81 0.83 30.94
C PRO A 352 7.50 0.62 30.15
N ASP A 353 6.75 1.69 29.94
CA ASP A 353 5.54 1.67 29.10
C ASP A 353 5.88 1.69 27.59
N ASP A 354 7.04 2.23 27.19
CA ASP A 354 7.49 2.28 25.79
C ASP A 354 8.09 0.96 25.28
N LEU A 355 7.60 0.45 24.14
CA LEU A 355 8.05 -0.83 23.57
C LEU A 355 9.52 -0.79 23.13
N ASP A 356 9.95 0.29 22.49
CA ASP A 356 11.29 0.37 21.89
C ASP A 356 12.37 0.41 23.00
N PHE A 357 12.10 1.07 24.12
CA PHE A 357 12.93 1.04 25.32
C PHE A 357 12.98 -0.34 25.99
N ARG A 358 11.86 -1.08 26.06
CA ARG A 358 11.86 -2.45 26.60
C ARG A 358 12.67 -3.42 25.74
N LEU A 359 12.49 -3.35 24.42
CA LEU A 359 13.25 -4.14 23.46
C LEU A 359 14.75 -3.80 23.57
N HIS A 360 15.11 -2.51 23.67
CA HIS A 360 16.48 -2.06 23.89
C HIS A 360 17.14 -2.68 25.13
N ILE A 361 16.51 -2.55 26.32
CA ILE A 361 17.07 -3.08 27.58
C ILE A 361 17.14 -4.62 27.55
N ARG A 362 16.12 -5.30 27.01
CA ARG A 362 16.16 -6.77 26.84
C ARG A 362 17.32 -7.20 25.93
N ASN A 363 17.49 -6.54 24.79
CA ASN A 363 18.52 -6.87 23.81
C ASN A 363 19.92 -6.59 24.35
N GLU A 364 20.08 -5.59 25.22
CA GLU A 364 21.32 -5.35 25.94
C GLU A 364 21.64 -6.46 26.96
N PHE A 365 20.67 -6.88 27.80
CA PHE A 365 20.87 -8.04 28.69
C PHE A 365 21.27 -9.30 27.90
N MET A 366 20.65 -9.53 26.74
CA MET A 366 20.99 -10.65 25.86
C MET A 366 22.41 -10.55 25.29
N ARG A 367 22.85 -9.35 24.86
CA ARG A 367 24.24 -9.08 24.44
C ARG A 367 25.24 -9.24 25.58
N CYS A 368 24.87 -8.91 26.82
CA CYS A 368 25.69 -9.14 28.01
C CYS A 368 25.80 -10.63 28.42
N GLY A 369 25.21 -11.56 27.66
CA GLY A 369 25.37 -13.01 27.85
C GLY A 369 24.15 -13.74 28.42
N LEU A 370 23.03 -13.06 28.68
CA LEU A 370 21.82 -13.71 29.21
C LEU A 370 21.31 -14.87 28.30
N LYS A 371 21.46 -14.73 26.98
CA LYS A 371 21.05 -15.74 25.99
C LYS A 371 21.68 -17.12 26.22
N GLU A 372 22.94 -17.16 26.65
CA GLU A 372 23.68 -18.39 26.96
C GLU A 372 23.25 -19.04 28.28
N ILE A 373 22.74 -18.23 29.20
CA ILE A 373 22.47 -18.61 30.60
C ILE A 373 21.02 -19.10 30.75
N LEU A 374 20.07 -18.53 30.01
CA LEU A 374 18.65 -18.90 30.07
C LEU A 374 18.37 -20.41 29.92
N PRO A 375 18.99 -21.17 28.99
CA PRO A 375 18.79 -22.62 28.90
C PRO A 375 19.21 -23.37 30.17
N ASN A 376 20.30 -22.93 30.81
CA ASN A 376 20.80 -23.53 32.05
C ASN A 376 19.88 -23.20 33.24
N LEU A 377 19.38 -21.96 33.33
CA LEU A 377 18.41 -21.57 34.37
C LEU A 377 17.10 -22.36 34.26
N LYS A 378 16.59 -22.58 33.05
CA LYS A 378 15.39 -23.40 32.78
C LYS A 378 15.54 -24.88 33.19
N CYS A 379 16.75 -25.34 33.51
CA CYS A 379 16.99 -26.69 34.05
C CYS A 379 17.02 -26.75 35.60
N ILE A 380 17.03 -25.60 36.29
CA ILE A 380 17.10 -25.53 37.76
C ILE A 380 15.69 -25.55 38.33
N LYS A 381 15.31 -26.63 39.01
CA LYS A 381 13.99 -26.76 39.65
C LYS A 381 13.85 -25.81 40.84
N ASN A 382 13.14 -24.69 40.65
CA ASN A 382 12.79 -23.77 41.73
C ASN A 382 11.59 -22.90 41.34
N ASP A 383 10.48 -23.06 42.04
CA ASP A 383 9.22 -22.35 41.77
C ASP A 383 9.39 -20.83 41.60
N GLY A 384 10.26 -20.21 42.43
CA GLY A 384 10.56 -18.79 42.34
C GLY A 384 11.27 -18.41 41.04
N LEU A 385 12.25 -19.20 40.62
CA LEU A 385 12.98 -18.98 39.36
C LEU A 385 12.09 -19.29 38.15
N ASP A 386 11.32 -20.37 38.20
CA ASP A 386 10.35 -20.76 37.18
C ASP A 386 9.31 -19.66 36.95
N ILE A 387 8.81 -19.03 38.02
CA ILE A 387 7.95 -17.84 37.93
C ILE A 387 8.64 -16.69 37.21
N GLN A 388 9.89 -16.35 37.56
CA GLN A 388 10.58 -15.21 36.93
C GLN A 388 10.93 -15.48 35.45
N LEU A 389 11.34 -16.70 35.11
CA LEU A 389 11.59 -17.10 33.73
C LEU A 389 10.30 -17.06 32.90
N LYS A 390 9.18 -17.54 33.46
CA LYS A 390 7.85 -17.46 32.83
C LYS A 390 7.38 -16.02 32.63
N VAL A 391 7.62 -15.13 33.59
CA VAL A 391 7.36 -13.69 33.44
C VAL A 391 8.18 -13.10 32.29
N PHE A 392 9.47 -13.44 32.17
CA PHE A 392 10.33 -12.95 31.10
C PHE A 392 9.91 -13.43 29.72
N ASP A 393 9.61 -14.73 29.57
CA ASP A 393 9.14 -15.31 28.32
C ASP A 393 7.75 -14.76 27.93
N GLU A 394 6.79 -14.66 28.86
CA GLU A 394 5.46 -14.08 28.59
C GLU A 394 5.56 -12.62 28.11
N HIS A 395 6.34 -11.76 28.78
CA HIS A 395 6.50 -10.37 28.34
C HIS A 395 7.31 -10.23 27.05
N LYS A 396 8.18 -11.20 26.72
CA LYS A 396 8.88 -11.25 25.42
C LYS A 396 7.89 -11.59 24.30
N GLU A 397 6.96 -12.52 24.53
CA GLU A 397 5.88 -12.84 23.59
C GLU A 397 4.89 -11.68 23.44
N GLU A 398 4.51 -11.01 24.53
CA GLU A 398 3.66 -9.80 24.50
C GLU A 398 4.35 -8.65 23.73
N ASP A 399 5.64 -8.40 23.94
CA ASP A 399 6.40 -7.38 23.20
C ASP A 399 6.51 -7.71 21.69
N LEU A 400 6.67 -8.99 21.33
CA LEU A 400 6.67 -9.45 19.93
C LEU A 400 5.29 -9.27 19.28
N PHE A 401 4.21 -9.52 20.04
CA PHE A 401 2.84 -9.30 19.58
C PHE A 401 2.54 -7.81 19.37
N GLU A 402 2.95 -6.94 20.31
CA GLU A 402 2.84 -5.48 20.18
C GLU A 402 3.64 -4.95 18.98
N LEU A 403 4.84 -5.49 18.73
CA LEU A 403 5.64 -5.19 17.53
C LEU A 403 4.96 -5.66 16.24
N SER A 404 4.29 -6.82 16.25
CA SER A 404 3.56 -7.34 15.09
C SER A 404 2.31 -6.49 14.76
N HIS A 405 1.57 -6.03 15.77
CA HIS A 405 0.45 -5.09 15.55
C HIS A 405 0.95 -3.73 15.04
N ARG A 406 2.07 -3.19 15.55
CA ARG A 406 2.69 -1.98 14.95
C ARG A 406 3.00 -2.16 13.46
N LEU A 407 3.41 -3.36 13.03
CA LEU A 407 3.61 -3.64 11.60
C LEU A 407 2.29 -3.74 10.81
N GLU A 408 1.23 -4.29 11.40
CA GLU A 408 -0.11 -4.30 10.79
C GLU A 408 -0.67 -2.88 10.63
N ASP A 409 -0.54 -2.04 11.66
CA ASP A 409 -0.91 -0.62 11.61
C ASP A 409 -0.11 0.13 10.53
N ILE A 410 1.22 -0.06 10.47
CA ILE A 410 2.07 0.52 9.41
C ILE A 410 1.62 0.06 8.02
N ARG A 411 1.27 -1.22 7.84
CA ARG A 411 0.75 -1.76 6.56
C ARG A 411 -0.64 -1.21 6.19
N ALA A 412 -1.44 -0.81 7.18
CA ALA A 412 -2.75 -0.18 6.97
C ALA A 412 -2.67 1.34 6.75
N GLU A 413 -1.66 2.00 7.32
CA GLU A 413 -1.44 3.44 7.18
C GLU A 413 -0.60 3.83 5.95
N LEU A 414 0.36 2.99 5.54
CA LEU A 414 1.31 3.26 4.45
C LEU A 414 1.21 2.17 3.37
N ASP A 415 0.30 2.37 2.42
CA ASP A 415 0.12 1.55 1.21
C ASP A 415 1.01 2.01 0.04
N GLU A 416 1.22 3.32 -0.10
CA GLU A 416 2.06 3.91 -1.13
C GLU A 416 3.57 3.81 -0.80
N ALA A 417 4.32 3.13 -1.67
CA ALA A 417 5.77 2.90 -1.49
C ALA A 417 6.61 4.19 -1.38
N TYR A 418 6.12 5.31 -1.93
CA TYR A 418 6.77 6.61 -1.83
C TYR A 418 6.74 7.16 -0.40
N ASP A 419 5.66 6.95 0.33
CA ASP A 419 5.50 7.45 1.71
C ASP A 419 6.35 6.61 2.68
N VAL A 420 6.39 5.29 2.48
CA VAL A 420 7.33 4.39 3.19
C VAL A 420 8.78 4.82 2.94
N TYR A 421 9.16 5.08 1.69
CA TYR A 421 10.51 5.57 1.34
C TYR A 421 10.85 6.88 2.07
N ASN A 422 9.95 7.86 2.06
CA ASN A 422 10.18 9.16 2.72
C ASN A 422 10.30 9.01 4.24
N MET A 423 9.49 8.16 4.85
CA MET A 423 9.56 7.87 6.28
C MET A 423 10.92 7.27 6.65
N VAL A 424 11.34 6.19 5.98
CA VAL A 424 12.65 5.56 6.23
C VAL A 424 13.79 6.54 5.94
N TRP A 425 13.73 7.28 4.81
CA TRP A 425 14.72 8.30 4.48
C TRP A 425 14.86 9.35 5.58
N SER A 426 13.75 9.82 6.17
CA SER A 426 13.78 10.78 7.28
C SER A 426 14.45 10.24 8.54
N THR A 427 14.40 8.92 8.78
CA THR A 427 15.07 8.27 9.93
C THR A 427 16.56 8.01 9.71
N VAL A 428 17.01 7.84 8.46
CA VAL A 428 18.43 7.51 8.15
C VAL A 428 19.25 8.70 7.67
N LYS A 429 18.63 9.75 7.12
CA LYS A 429 19.30 10.97 6.65
C LYS A 429 20.07 11.63 7.79
N GLU A 430 21.28 12.11 7.48
CA GLU A 430 22.24 12.71 8.43
C GLU A 430 22.72 11.76 9.54
N THR A 431 22.42 10.46 9.45
CA THR A 431 22.94 9.42 10.35
C THR A 431 24.05 8.60 9.69
N ARG A 432 24.77 7.80 10.49
CA ARG A 432 25.73 6.80 9.96
C ARG A 432 25.06 5.68 9.13
N ALA A 433 23.73 5.57 9.14
CA ALA A 433 22.98 4.59 8.36
C ALA A 433 22.70 5.04 6.91
N GLU A 434 22.81 6.34 6.60
CA GLU A 434 22.44 6.93 5.30
C GLU A 434 23.13 6.20 4.12
N GLY A 435 24.44 5.99 4.21
CA GLY A 435 25.22 5.30 3.17
C GLY A 435 24.83 3.84 2.97
N TYR A 436 24.41 3.14 4.03
CA TYR A 436 23.91 1.76 3.92
C TYR A 436 22.53 1.72 3.27
N PHE A 437 21.62 2.64 3.62
CA PHE A 437 20.31 2.73 2.99
C PHE A 437 20.41 3.05 1.48
N ILE A 438 21.22 4.03 1.11
CA ILE A 438 21.50 4.35 -0.30
C ILE A 438 22.09 3.13 -1.02
N SER A 439 23.03 2.42 -0.38
CA SER A 439 23.62 1.20 -0.95
C SER A 439 22.57 0.09 -1.16
N ILE A 440 21.67 -0.15 -0.20
CA ILE A 440 20.57 -1.13 -0.34
C ILE A 440 19.72 -0.79 -1.57
N LEU A 441 19.27 0.46 -1.71
CA LEU A 441 18.48 0.90 -2.87
C LEU A 441 19.23 0.73 -4.19
N GLN A 442 20.54 1.02 -4.23
CA GLN A 442 21.38 0.79 -5.40
C GLN A 442 21.47 -0.69 -5.79
N HIS A 443 21.53 -1.61 -4.82
CA HIS A 443 21.49 -3.06 -5.10
C HIS A 443 20.13 -3.52 -5.62
N LEU A 444 19.01 -2.97 -5.10
CA LEU A 444 17.67 -3.27 -5.62
C LEU A 444 17.50 -2.89 -7.10
N LEU A 445 18.15 -1.81 -7.56
CA LEU A 445 18.15 -1.42 -8.98
C LEU A 445 18.85 -2.44 -9.91
N LEU A 446 19.65 -3.37 -9.37
CA LEU A 446 20.33 -4.42 -10.14
C LEU A 446 19.47 -5.68 -10.34
N ILE A 447 18.27 -5.75 -9.75
CA ILE A 447 17.35 -6.87 -9.93
C ILE A 447 16.82 -6.88 -11.38
N ARG A 448 17.08 -7.98 -12.09
CA ARG A 448 16.73 -8.18 -13.52
C ARG A 448 15.26 -7.86 -13.80
N ASN A 449 15.00 -7.28 -14.97
CA ASN A 449 13.65 -6.96 -15.45
C ASN A 449 12.96 -8.18 -16.10
N ASP A 450 12.88 -9.26 -15.34
CA ASP A 450 12.16 -10.48 -15.69
C ASP A 450 10.94 -10.61 -14.79
N TYR A 451 9.76 -10.92 -15.35
CA TYR A 451 8.48 -10.86 -14.63
C TYR A 451 8.40 -11.87 -13.47
N PHE A 452 8.92 -13.09 -13.66
CA PHE A 452 8.85 -14.15 -12.66
C PHE A 452 10.02 -14.07 -11.68
N ILE A 453 11.25 -13.95 -12.20
CA ILE A 453 12.47 -13.94 -11.38
C ILE A 453 12.50 -12.72 -10.45
N ARG A 454 12.02 -11.55 -10.90
CA ARG A 454 11.96 -10.34 -10.04
C ARG A 454 11.08 -10.55 -8.81
N GLN A 455 9.92 -11.19 -8.96
CA GLN A 455 9.03 -11.46 -7.84
C GLN A 455 9.71 -12.35 -6.80
N GLN A 456 10.43 -13.39 -7.24
CA GLN A 456 11.19 -14.27 -6.35
C GLN A 456 12.32 -13.53 -5.61
N TYR A 457 13.03 -12.61 -6.28
CA TYR A 457 14.02 -11.74 -5.61
C TYR A 457 13.38 -10.90 -4.51
N PHE A 458 12.26 -10.22 -4.78
CA PHE A 458 11.60 -9.39 -3.76
C PHE A 458 11.00 -10.23 -2.63
N LYS A 459 10.43 -11.40 -2.92
CA LYS A 459 9.92 -12.35 -1.90
C LYS A 459 11.04 -12.85 -0.98
N LEU A 460 12.20 -13.19 -1.54
CA LEU A 460 13.38 -13.58 -0.75
C LEU A 460 13.90 -12.42 0.12
N ILE A 461 13.91 -11.19 -0.41
CA ILE A 461 14.35 -9.99 0.31
C ILE A 461 13.38 -9.63 1.44
N ASP A 462 12.07 -9.69 1.20
CA ASP A 462 11.02 -9.45 2.21
C ASP A 462 11.13 -10.45 3.37
N GLU A 463 11.33 -11.73 3.07
CA GLU A 463 11.55 -12.77 4.08
C GLU A 463 12.86 -12.57 4.86
N CYS A 464 13.96 -12.19 4.18
CA CYS A 464 15.22 -11.86 4.85
C CYS A 464 15.08 -10.64 5.78
N VAL A 465 14.43 -9.57 5.33
CA VAL A 465 14.18 -8.36 6.13
C VAL A 465 13.26 -8.70 7.31
N SER A 466 12.21 -9.47 7.07
CA SER A 466 11.29 -9.95 8.12
C SER A 466 12.04 -10.77 9.18
N GLN A 467 12.93 -11.69 8.80
CA GLN A 467 13.73 -12.45 9.78
C GLN A 467 14.82 -11.64 10.51
N ILE A 468 15.32 -10.56 9.92
CA ILE A 468 16.29 -9.66 10.56
C ILE A 468 15.59 -8.73 11.56
N VAL A 469 14.42 -8.17 11.19
CA VAL A 469 13.69 -7.16 11.98
C VAL A 469 12.74 -7.81 12.99
N LEU A 470 12.05 -8.88 12.59
CA LEU A 470 11.10 -9.66 13.41
C LEU A 470 11.73 -10.99 13.85
N HIS A 471 13.05 -11.02 14.06
CA HIS A 471 13.79 -12.22 14.47
C HIS A 471 13.06 -12.93 15.63
N ARG A 472 12.98 -14.28 15.58
CA ARG A 472 12.03 -15.16 16.32
C ARG A 472 11.84 -14.95 17.83
N ASP A 473 12.64 -14.11 18.47
CA ASP A 473 12.62 -13.81 19.90
C ASP A 473 12.41 -12.31 20.22
N GLY A 474 12.14 -11.45 19.22
CA GLY A 474 12.14 -9.99 19.36
C GLY A 474 13.55 -9.40 19.60
N MET A 475 14.58 -10.16 19.26
CA MET A 475 15.98 -9.89 19.62
C MET A 475 16.81 -9.39 18.45
N ASP A 476 17.61 -8.35 18.68
CA ASP A 476 18.66 -7.93 17.76
C ASP A 476 19.58 -9.12 17.40
N PRO A 477 19.96 -9.28 16.11
CA PRO A 477 21.05 -10.15 15.72
C PRO A 477 22.34 -9.82 16.49
N ASP A 478 23.15 -10.83 16.81
CA ASP A 478 24.44 -10.60 17.47
C ASP A 478 25.46 -10.04 16.49
N PHE A 479 25.53 -8.72 16.41
CA PHE A 479 26.47 -7.97 15.58
C PHE A 479 27.95 -8.14 15.99
N THR A 480 28.25 -8.76 17.13
CA THR A 480 29.64 -9.04 17.55
C THR A 480 30.19 -10.31 16.91
N TYR A 481 29.32 -11.26 16.53
CA TYR A 481 29.71 -12.52 15.89
C TYR A 481 29.88 -12.39 14.37
N ARG A 482 31.14 -12.38 13.90
CA ARG A 482 31.48 -12.33 12.46
C ARG A 482 31.18 -13.63 11.66
N LYS A 483 30.34 -14.53 12.15
CA LYS A 483 30.02 -15.80 11.47
C LYS A 483 28.51 -16.05 11.48
N ARG A 484 27.93 -15.89 10.29
CA ARG A 484 26.55 -16.25 9.89
C ARG A 484 25.44 -15.74 10.81
N LEU A 485 24.68 -14.77 10.29
CA LEU A 485 23.23 -14.83 10.44
C LEU A 485 22.80 -16.21 9.92
N ASP A 486 22.23 -17.04 10.79
CA ASP A 486 21.89 -18.44 10.50
C ASP A 486 20.55 -18.53 9.75
N LEU A 487 20.49 -17.78 8.64
CA LEU A 487 19.40 -17.79 7.67
C LEU A 487 19.54 -19.07 6.83
N ASP A 488 18.72 -20.10 7.07
CA ASP A 488 18.66 -21.29 6.20
C ASP A 488 17.91 -20.96 4.90
N LEU A 489 18.56 -20.16 4.05
CA LEU A 489 18.09 -19.78 2.73
C LEU A 489 17.72 -20.99 1.86
N THR A 490 18.23 -22.18 2.15
CA THR A 490 17.89 -23.42 1.43
C THR A 490 16.41 -23.76 1.62
N GLN A 491 15.95 -23.86 2.89
CA GLN A 491 14.54 -24.11 3.19
C GLN A 491 13.64 -22.99 2.64
N PHE A 492 14.05 -21.73 2.75
CA PHE A 492 13.25 -20.62 2.24
C PHE A 492 13.13 -20.62 0.71
N VAL A 493 14.19 -20.97 -0.02
CA VAL A 493 14.16 -21.13 -1.48
C VAL A 493 13.24 -22.27 -1.89
N ASP A 494 13.32 -23.44 -1.24
CA ASP A 494 12.45 -24.58 -1.53
C ASP A 494 10.97 -24.24 -1.26
N ILE A 495 10.67 -23.58 -0.12
CA ILE A 495 9.32 -23.10 0.21
C ILE A 495 8.82 -22.07 -0.82
N CYS A 496 9.66 -21.11 -1.23
CA CYS A 496 9.29 -20.10 -2.23
C CYS A 496 9.01 -20.74 -3.60
N ILE A 497 9.82 -21.72 -4.01
CA ILE A 497 9.64 -22.48 -5.26
C ILE A 497 8.34 -23.28 -5.23
N ASP A 498 8.06 -24.00 -4.15
CA ASP A 498 6.84 -24.83 -4.07
C ASP A 498 5.58 -23.98 -3.92
N GLN A 499 5.65 -22.85 -3.22
CA GLN A 499 4.54 -21.89 -3.14
C GLN A 499 4.27 -21.23 -4.50
N ALA A 500 5.31 -20.87 -5.27
CA ALA A 500 5.15 -20.31 -6.61
C ALA A 500 4.55 -21.32 -7.60
N LYS A 501 4.94 -22.60 -7.53
CA LYS A 501 4.28 -23.68 -8.30
C LYS A 501 2.82 -23.82 -7.90
N LEU A 502 2.50 -23.74 -6.60
CA LEU A 502 1.14 -23.89 -6.10
C LEU A 502 0.24 -22.74 -6.55
N GLU A 503 0.74 -21.49 -6.50
CA GLU A 503 0.10 -20.31 -7.08
C GLU A 503 -0.15 -20.49 -8.61
N GLU A 504 0.83 -21.00 -9.37
CA GLU A 504 0.68 -21.30 -10.81
C GLU A 504 -0.36 -22.39 -11.10
N PHE A 505 -0.48 -23.41 -10.23
CA PHE A 505 -1.51 -24.44 -10.35
C PHE A 505 -2.90 -23.93 -9.96
N GLU A 506 -3.03 -23.08 -8.94
CA GLU A 506 -4.29 -22.45 -8.56
C GLU A 506 -4.80 -21.48 -9.64
N GLU A 507 -3.92 -20.68 -10.25
CA GLU A 507 -4.29 -19.79 -11.35
C GLU A 507 -4.79 -20.58 -12.57
N LYS A 508 -4.08 -21.64 -12.98
CA LYS A 508 -4.52 -22.56 -14.06
C LYS A 508 -5.83 -23.26 -13.74
N ALA A 509 -6.05 -23.68 -12.49
CA ALA A 509 -7.33 -24.26 -12.08
C ALA A 509 -8.46 -23.22 -12.17
N SER A 510 -8.22 -21.98 -11.73
CA SER A 510 -9.18 -20.88 -11.79
C SER A 510 -9.52 -20.47 -13.24
N GLU A 511 -8.55 -20.47 -14.15
CA GLU A 511 -8.80 -20.30 -15.59
C GLU A 511 -9.66 -21.42 -16.18
N LEU A 512 -9.36 -22.68 -15.84
CA LEU A 512 -10.12 -23.84 -16.32
C LEU A 512 -11.56 -23.82 -15.79
N TYR A 513 -11.77 -23.41 -14.53
CA TYR A 513 -13.10 -23.19 -13.96
C TYR A 513 -13.87 -22.08 -14.71
N LYS A 514 -13.25 -20.94 -14.99
CA LYS A 514 -13.88 -19.86 -15.78
C LYS A 514 -14.21 -20.28 -17.22
N LYS A 515 -13.33 -21.05 -17.87
CA LYS A 515 -13.60 -21.62 -19.21
C LYS A 515 -14.77 -22.62 -19.16
N PHE A 516 -14.83 -23.47 -18.14
CA PHE A 516 -15.91 -24.43 -17.94
C PHE A 516 -17.26 -23.74 -17.66
N GLU A 517 -17.31 -22.72 -16.80
CA GLU A 517 -18.54 -21.93 -16.58
C GLU A 517 -19.02 -21.28 -17.88
N LYS A 518 -18.12 -20.69 -18.68
CA LYS A 518 -18.48 -20.09 -19.96
C LYS A 518 -19.00 -21.11 -20.97
N GLU A 519 -18.32 -22.24 -21.16
CA GLU A 519 -18.84 -23.29 -22.04
C GLU A 519 -20.19 -23.85 -21.56
N PHE A 520 -20.41 -23.89 -20.24
CA PHE A 520 -21.68 -24.30 -19.65
C PHE A 520 -22.82 -23.29 -19.89
N THR A 521 -22.55 -21.98 -19.82
CA THR A 521 -23.54 -20.95 -20.19
C THR A 521 -23.84 -20.97 -21.69
N ASP A 522 -22.80 -21.01 -22.53
CA ASP A 522 -22.94 -21.04 -23.99
C ASP A 522 -23.71 -22.30 -24.44
N HIS A 523 -23.54 -23.44 -23.75
CA HIS A 523 -24.31 -24.66 -24.00
C HIS A 523 -25.78 -24.54 -23.57
N GLN A 524 -26.07 -23.87 -22.45
CA GLN A 524 -27.45 -23.63 -22.00
C GLN A 524 -28.21 -22.70 -22.95
N GLU A 525 -27.57 -21.61 -23.41
CA GLU A 525 -28.18 -20.69 -24.37
C GLU A 525 -28.44 -21.36 -25.72
N THR A 526 -27.48 -22.12 -26.26
CA THR A 526 -27.67 -22.86 -27.51
C THR A 526 -28.73 -23.96 -27.40
N GLN A 527 -28.87 -24.63 -26.23
CA GLN A 527 -29.95 -25.58 -25.99
C GLN A 527 -31.32 -24.89 -25.93
N ALA A 528 -31.42 -23.72 -25.31
CA ALA A 528 -32.65 -22.92 -25.26
C ALA A 528 -33.06 -22.39 -26.65
N GLU A 529 -32.09 -21.94 -27.47
CA GLU A 529 -32.33 -21.58 -28.86
C GLU A 529 -32.83 -22.76 -29.71
N LEU A 530 -32.25 -23.96 -29.50
CA LEU A 530 -32.62 -25.16 -30.24
C LEU A 530 -34.06 -25.57 -29.91
N GLN A 531 -34.44 -25.61 -28.63
CA GLN A 531 -35.83 -25.85 -28.22
C GLN A 531 -36.80 -24.82 -28.81
N LYS A 532 -36.41 -23.53 -28.87
CA LYS A 532 -37.22 -22.47 -29.47
C LYS A 532 -37.38 -22.64 -30.99
N LYS A 533 -36.36 -23.15 -31.68
CA LYS A 533 -36.42 -23.48 -33.11
C LYS A 533 -37.25 -24.75 -33.36
N GLU A 534 -37.12 -25.78 -32.54
CA GLU A 534 -37.97 -27.00 -32.60
C GLU A 534 -39.45 -26.68 -32.38
N ALA A 535 -39.78 -25.87 -31.36
CA ALA A 535 -41.15 -25.42 -31.11
C ALA A 535 -41.73 -24.71 -32.34
N LYS A 536 -40.95 -23.84 -32.99
CA LYS A 536 -41.37 -23.12 -34.20
C LYS A 536 -41.46 -24.00 -35.46
N ILE A 537 -40.64 -25.04 -35.57
CA ILE A 537 -40.77 -26.06 -36.62
C ILE A 537 -42.06 -26.86 -36.42
N ASN A 538 -42.39 -27.24 -35.19
CA ASN A 538 -43.64 -27.96 -34.88
C ASN A 538 -44.88 -27.08 -35.15
N GLU A 539 -44.82 -25.79 -34.81
CA GLU A 539 -45.85 -24.80 -35.14
C GLU A 539 -46.06 -24.68 -36.66
N LEU A 540 -44.98 -24.49 -37.43
CA LEU A 540 -45.04 -24.42 -38.90
C LEU A 540 -45.46 -25.75 -39.56
N GLN A 541 -45.12 -26.90 -38.97
CA GLN A 541 -45.62 -28.20 -39.44
C GLN A 541 -47.12 -28.37 -39.17
N ALA A 542 -47.61 -27.91 -38.02
CA ALA A 542 -49.05 -27.90 -37.73
C ALA A 542 -49.80 -26.94 -38.67
N GLU A 543 -49.26 -25.75 -38.95
CA GLU A 543 -49.81 -24.83 -39.95
C GLU A 543 -49.82 -25.45 -41.35
N LEU A 544 -48.74 -26.08 -41.80
CA LEU A 544 -48.68 -26.78 -43.08
C LEU A 544 -49.67 -27.96 -43.17
N GLN A 545 -49.88 -28.68 -42.06
CA GLN A 545 -50.84 -29.79 -42.01
C GLN A 545 -52.29 -29.27 -42.00
N ALA A 546 -52.57 -28.16 -41.31
CA ALA A 546 -53.86 -27.47 -41.37
C ALA A 546 -54.14 -26.90 -42.77
N PHE A 547 -53.14 -26.29 -43.42
CA PHE A 547 -53.27 -25.77 -44.79
C PHE A 547 -53.52 -26.89 -45.80
N LYS A 548 -52.81 -28.02 -45.72
CA LYS A 548 -53.09 -29.25 -46.50
C LYS A 548 -54.46 -29.87 -46.20
N SER A 549 -55.07 -29.56 -45.06
CA SER A 549 -56.41 -30.05 -44.70
C SER A 549 -57.53 -29.13 -45.21
N GLN A 550 -57.25 -27.83 -45.45
CA GLN A 550 -58.21 -26.89 -46.05
C GLN A 550 -58.12 -26.84 -47.58
N PHE A 551 -56.94 -27.04 -48.15
CA PHE A 551 -56.71 -27.04 -49.60
C PHE A 551 -56.36 -28.44 -50.08
N GLY A 552 -57.32 -29.06 -50.77
CA GLY A 552 -57.26 -30.46 -51.21
C GLY A 552 -56.02 -30.82 -52.03
N ALA A 553 -55.52 -32.03 -51.83
CA ALA A 553 -54.24 -32.48 -52.35
C ALA A 553 -54.19 -32.68 -53.88
N LEU A 554 -53.06 -32.29 -54.47
CA LEU A 554 -52.58 -32.73 -55.79
C LEU A 554 -51.18 -33.38 -55.62
N PRO A 555 -50.76 -34.26 -56.56
CA PRO A 555 -50.20 -35.56 -56.15
C PRO A 555 -48.69 -35.59 -55.92
N ALA A 556 -48.24 -36.64 -55.22
CA ALA A 556 -46.83 -36.98 -55.10
C ALA A 556 -46.39 -37.86 -56.28
N ASP A 557 -45.32 -37.46 -56.98
CA ASP A 557 -44.64 -38.29 -57.98
C ASP A 557 -43.15 -37.95 -58.06
N CYS A 558 -42.31 -38.80 -57.47
CA CYS A 558 -40.93 -39.08 -57.89
C CYS A 558 -40.40 -40.29 -57.12
N ASN A 559 -40.32 -41.43 -57.80
CA ASN A 559 -39.99 -42.74 -57.25
C ASN A 559 -38.57 -43.18 -57.68
N ILE A 560 -37.77 -43.70 -56.71
CA ILE A 560 -36.91 -44.92 -56.85
C ILE A 560 -35.66 -44.77 -57.79
N PRO A 561 -34.56 -45.57 -57.72
CA PRO A 561 -34.17 -46.68 -56.81
C PRO A 561 -32.82 -46.55 -56.05
N LEU A 562 -32.65 -47.41 -55.04
CA LEU A 562 -31.37 -47.86 -54.48
C LEU A 562 -30.85 -49.13 -55.19
N PRO A 563 -29.51 -49.31 -55.32
CA PRO A 563 -28.86 -50.62 -55.40
C PRO A 563 -27.79 -50.81 -54.27
N PRO A 564 -27.25 -52.04 -54.04
CA PRO A 564 -27.25 -52.60 -52.68
C PRO A 564 -25.88 -52.82 -52.00
N SER A 565 -25.96 -53.21 -50.72
CA SER A 565 -24.85 -53.60 -49.83
C SER A 565 -24.17 -54.92 -50.24
N LYS A 566 -22.86 -55.04 -49.97
CA LYS A 566 -22.13 -56.26 -49.50
C LYS A 566 -20.65 -55.90 -49.22
N GLU A 567 -20.19 -55.97 -47.97
CA GLU A 567 -19.47 -57.13 -47.36
C GLU A 567 -17.97 -57.21 -47.73
N GLY A 568 -17.10 -57.14 -46.70
CA GLY A 568 -15.80 -57.81 -46.70
C GLY A 568 -14.53 -56.96 -46.54
N GLY A 569 -13.81 -57.16 -45.43
CA GLY A 569 -12.34 -57.29 -45.49
C GLY A 569 -11.46 -56.07 -45.19
N THR A 570 -11.17 -55.86 -43.90
CA THR A 570 -9.82 -55.55 -43.37
C THR A 570 -8.89 -54.58 -44.12
N GLY A 571 -8.73 -53.37 -43.57
CA GLY A 571 -7.57 -52.52 -43.83
C GLY A 571 -7.80 -51.08 -43.39
N HIS A 572 -6.80 -50.47 -42.73
CA HIS A 572 -6.38 -49.06 -42.88
C HIS A 572 -5.25 -48.77 -41.89
N SER A 573 -4.02 -48.98 -42.36
CA SER A 573 -2.80 -48.56 -41.68
C SER A 573 -2.41 -47.12 -42.05
N ALA A 574 -1.47 -46.57 -41.27
CA ALA A 574 -0.59 -45.45 -41.60
C ALA A 574 -1.23 -44.04 -41.71
N LEU A 575 -0.98 -43.25 -40.67
CA LEU A 575 -0.91 -41.78 -40.76
C LEU A 575 0.14 -41.37 -41.82
N PRO A 576 -0.08 -40.30 -42.60
CA PRO A 576 0.95 -39.74 -43.47
C PRO A 576 2.06 -39.10 -42.60
N PRO A 577 3.35 -39.27 -42.96
CA PRO A 577 4.45 -38.70 -42.20
C PRO A 577 4.60 -37.18 -42.43
N PRO A 578 5.10 -36.42 -41.45
CA PRO A 578 5.46 -35.02 -41.64
C PRO A 578 6.69 -34.87 -42.58
N PRO A 579 6.87 -33.72 -43.24
CA PRO A 579 8.04 -33.47 -44.09
C PRO A 579 9.37 -33.49 -43.30
N PRO A 580 10.48 -33.94 -43.91
CA PRO A 580 11.77 -34.03 -43.23
C PRO A 580 12.41 -32.65 -42.98
N LEU A 581 12.96 -32.48 -41.77
CA LEU A 581 13.74 -31.31 -41.36
C LEU A 581 15.10 -31.24 -42.07
N PRO A 582 15.46 -30.10 -42.70
CA PRO A 582 16.84 -29.83 -43.10
C PRO A 582 17.71 -29.60 -41.85
N SER A 583 18.77 -30.38 -41.69
CA SER A 583 19.77 -30.16 -40.64
C SER A 583 20.77 -29.06 -41.03
N GLY A 584 21.15 -28.24 -40.05
CA GLY A 584 22.49 -27.63 -39.97
C GLY A 584 22.82 -26.47 -40.94
N GLY A 585 22.88 -25.25 -40.39
CA GLY A 585 23.46 -24.09 -41.07
C GLY A 585 23.18 -22.81 -40.29
N GLY A 586 24.19 -22.27 -39.60
CA GLY A 586 24.02 -21.07 -38.77
C GLY A 586 23.72 -19.82 -39.60
N VAL A 587 22.78 -19.00 -39.12
CA VAL A 587 22.44 -17.68 -39.67
C VAL A 587 22.70 -16.62 -38.58
N PRO A 588 23.34 -15.48 -38.90
CA PRO A 588 23.79 -14.50 -37.90
C PRO A 588 22.64 -13.78 -37.17
N PRO A 589 22.93 -13.11 -36.03
CA PRO A 589 21.92 -12.38 -35.26
C PRO A 589 21.26 -11.25 -36.08
N PRO A 590 19.99 -10.91 -35.78
CA PRO A 590 19.28 -9.84 -36.48
C PRO A 590 19.96 -8.47 -36.23
N PRO A 591 19.94 -7.57 -37.24
CA PRO A 591 20.51 -6.23 -37.08
C PRO A 591 19.74 -5.40 -36.04
N PRO A 592 20.42 -4.46 -35.34
CA PRO A 592 19.75 -3.60 -34.37
C PRO A 592 18.68 -2.73 -35.03
N PRO A 593 17.58 -2.39 -34.31
CA PRO A 593 16.52 -1.55 -34.84
C PRO A 593 17.08 -0.15 -35.19
N PRO A 594 16.61 0.47 -36.30
CA PRO A 594 17.02 1.82 -36.67
C PRO A 594 16.60 2.83 -35.57
N PRO A 595 17.38 3.90 -35.35
CA PRO A 595 17.04 4.92 -34.36
C PRO A 595 15.69 5.58 -34.70
N PRO A 596 14.89 5.96 -33.67
CA PRO A 596 13.57 6.53 -33.89
C PRO A 596 13.64 7.84 -34.69
N PRO A 597 12.70 8.10 -35.62
CA PRO A 597 12.64 9.38 -36.32
C PRO A 597 12.45 10.53 -35.32
N PRO A 598 13.07 11.71 -35.54
CA PRO A 598 12.86 12.86 -34.68
C PRO A 598 11.41 13.34 -34.81
N LEU A 599 10.69 13.38 -33.69
CA LEU A 599 9.31 13.85 -33.58
C LEU A 599 9.15 15.28 -34.17
N PRO A 600 8.37 15.48 -35.25
CA PRO A 600 7.98 16.79 -35.71
C PRO A 600 6.84 17.33 -34.83
N GLY A 601 7.07 18.46 -34.18
CA GLY A 601 6.09 19.07 -33.28
C GLY A 601 4.81 19.59 -33.96
N MET A 602 3.76 19.70 -33.15
CA MET A 602 2.41 20.17 -33.47
C MET A 602 2.37 21.42 -34.38
N ARG A 603 1.56 21.39 -35.45
CA ARG A 603 0.93 22.58 -36.04
C ARG A 603 -0.50 22.31 -36.53
N MET A 604 -1.41 23.19 -36.14
CA MET A 604 -2.84 23.21 -36.49
C MET A 604 -3.07 23.65 -37.95
N PRO A 605 -4.15 23.18 -38.63
CA PRO A 605 -4.57 23.71 -39.93
C PRO A 605 -6.00 24.27 -39.94
N PHE A 606 -6.18 25.55 -40.31
CA PHE A 606 -7.48 26.09 -40.76
C PHE A 606 -7.28 27.19 -41.84
N SER A 607 -7.77 26.88 -43.06
CA SER A 607 -8.55 27.68 -44.05
C SER A 607 -8.33 29.19 -44.22
N GLY A 608 -8.38 29.79 -45.42
CA GLY A 608 -8.71 29.32 -46.78
C GLY A 608 -8.64 30.47 -47.83
N PRO A 609 -9.06 30.28 -49.11
CA PRO A 609 -8.94 31.30 -50.17
C PRO A 609 -10.26 32.02 -50.56
N VAL A 610 -10.15 33.23 -51.14
CA VAL A 610 -11.25 34.15 -51.56
C VAL A 610 -10.96 34.68 -53.01
N PRO A 611 -11.96 35.07 -53.85
CA PRO A 611 -11.91 34.81 -55.30
C PRO A 611 -11.68 36.09 -56.20
N PRO A 612 -12.18 36.28 -57.46
CA PRO A 612 -11.34 36.75 -58.59
C PRO A 612 -11.68 38.16 -59.14
N PRO A 613 -10.87 38.73 -60.08
CA PRO A 613 -11.07 40.10 -60.61
C PRO A 613 -11.59 40.16 -62.08
N PRO A 614 -12.39 41.20 -62.44
CA PRO A 614 -12.66 41.61 -63.83
C PRO A 614 -11.87 42.89 -64.25
N PRO A 615 -11.80 43.25 -65.56
CA PRO A 615 -10.63 43.98 -66.11
C PRO A 615 -10.88 45.30 -66.88
N LEU A 616 -9.76 45.90 -67.34
CA LEU A 616 -9.55 46.86 -68.46
C LEU A 616 -9.62 48.40 -68.20
N GLY A 617 -8.70 49.14 -68.85
CA GLY A 617 -8.61 50.62 -68.89
C GLY A 617 -7.17 51.17 -68.73
N PHE A 618 -6.26 50.95 -69.70
CA PHE A 618 -5.82 51.92 -70.74
C PHE A 618 -5.12 53.22 -70.28
N LEU A 619 -3.82 53.34 -70.67
CA LEU A 619 -3.01 54.57 -70.91
C LEU A 619 -2.79 55.52 -69.70
N GLY A 620 -1.60 56.09 -69.46
CA GLY A 620 -0.29 56.02 -70.12
C GLY A 620 0.58 57.21 -69.65
N GLY A 621 1.89 57.19 -69.89
CA GLY A 621 2.74 58.39 -69.71
C GLY A 621 3.56 58.46 -68.40
N GLN A 622 4.82 58.05 -68.52
CA GLN A 622 6.00 58.43 -67.73
C GLN A 622 5.82 59.35 -66.50
N ASN A 623 6.05 58.78 -65.32
CA ASN A 623 6.83 59.42 -64.25
C ASN A 623 7.54 58.31 -63.46
N SER A 624 8.79 58.54 -63.04
CA SER A 624 9.56 57.60 -62.23
C SER A 624 8.80 57.22 -60.95
N PRO A 625 8.56 55.93 -60.65
CA PRO A 625 7.78 55.56 -59.47
C PRO A 625 8.49 56.08 -58.21
N PRO A 626 7.79 56.81 -57.32
CA PRO A 626 8.37 57.16 -56.03
C PRO A 626 8.68 55.87 -55.25
N LEU A 627 9.72 55.92 -54.39
CA LEU A 627 10.01 54.85 -53.44
C LEU A 627 8.71 54.41 -52.76
N PRO A 628 8.37 53.10 -52.73
CA PRO A 628 7.06 52.64 -52.29
C PRO A 628 6.81 53.08 -50.85
N ILE A 629 5.88 54.03 -50.68
CA ILE A 629 5.53 54.60 -49.39
C ILE A 629 4.92 53.49 -48.55
N LEU A 630 5.65 53.04 -47.53
CA LEU A 630 5.17 52.04 -46.59
C LEU A 630 4.13 52.69 -45.66
N PRO A 631 3.01 52.00 -45.36
CA PRO A 631 1.92 52.62 -44.60
C PRO A 631 2.31 52.81 -43.13
N PHE A 632 1.62 53.74 -42.46
CA PHE A 632 1.71 54.01 -41.01
C PHE A 632 3.13 54.31 -40.49
N GLY A 633 4.01 54.88 -41.32
CA GLY A 633 5.37 55.26 -40.92
C GLY A 633 6.38 54.11 -40.83
N LEU A 634 6.03 52.92 -41.35
CA LEU A 634 6.95 51.79 -41.48
C LEU A 634 8.22 52.20 -42.27
N LYS A 635 9.38 51.74 -41.81
CA LYS A 635 10.67 51.91 -42.51
C LYS A 635 11.08 50.61 -43.22
N PRO A 636 11.84 50.67 -44.32
CA PRO A 636 12.47 49.48 -44.89
C PRO A 636 13.31 48.73 -43.84
N LYS A 637 13.19 47.40 -43.80
CA LYS A 637 13.97 46.54 -42.88
C LYS A 637 15.42 46.42 -43.34
N LYS A 638 16.33 46.17 -42.40
CA LYS A 638 17.76 45.93 -42.67
C LYS A 638 17.95 44.67 -43.53
N GLU A 639 18.79 44.74 -44.55
CA GLU A 639 19.19 43.59 -45.36
C GLU A 639 20.37 42.87 -44.68
N PHE A 640 20.26 41.55 -44.48
CA PHE A 640 21.30 40.72 -43.88
C PHE A 640 21.91 39.79 -44.93
N LYS A 641 23.24 39.59 -44.86
CA LYS A 641 24.00 38.70 -45.75
C LYS A 641 24.89 37.76 -44.91
N PRO A 642 24.36 36.63 -44.42
CA PRO A 642 25.12 35.63 -43.69
C PRO A 642 26.33 35.13 -44.48
N GLU A 643 27.44 34.83 -43.81
CA GLU A 643 28.63 34.27 -44.47
C GLU A 643 28.39 32.80 -44.87
N ILE A 644 27.63 32.07 -44.05
CA ILE A 644 27.32 30.65 -44.25
C ILE A 644 25.87 30.48 -44.76
N SER A 645 25.66 29.56 -45.71
CA SER A 645 24.31 29.24 -46.19
C SER A 645 23.48 28.54 -45.10
N MET A 646 22.47 29.23 -44.58
CA MET A 646 21.59 28.74 -43.52
C MET A 646 20.34 28.03 -44.04
N ARG A 647 19.75 27.16 -43.21
CA ARG A 647 18.39 26.64 -43.39
C ARG A 647 17.37 27.79 -43.30
N ARG A 648 16.47 27.88 -44.28
CA ARG A 648 15.50 28.99 -44.38
C ARG A 648 14.26 28.75 -43.50
N LEU A 649 13.72 29.82 -42.92
CA LEU A 649 12.44 29.80 -42.19
C LEU A 649 11.26 30.05 -43.17
N ASN A 650 10.43 29.03 -43.37
CA ASN A 650 9.28 29.09 -44.29
C ASN A 650 8.04 29.71 -43.63
N TRP A 651 8.08 31.01 -43.34
CA TRP A 651 6.94 31.77 -42.80
C TRP A 651 5.95 32.26 -43.87
N LEU A 652 4.70 32.50 -43.47
CA LEU A 652 3.72 33.22 -44.27
C LEU A 652 3.89 34.73 -44.02
N LYS A 653 4.41 35.45 -45.03
CA LYS A 653 4.73 36.88 -44.94
C LYS A 653 3.46 37.74 -45.05
N ILE A 654 3.15 38.50 -44.00
CA ILE A 654 2.20 39.61 -44.05
C ILE A 654 2.79 40.73 -44.91
N ARG A 655 2.05 41.20 -45.92
CA ARG A 655 2.45 42.33 -46.78
C ARG A 655 2.19 43.64 -46.02
N PRO A 656 3.00 44.70 -46.20
CA PRO A 656 2.79 45.97 -45.48
C PRO A 656 1.38 46.56 -45.63
N HIS A 657 0.72 46.33 -46.77
CA HIS A 657 -0.64 46.83 -47.06
C HIS A 657 -1.75 45.98 -46.43
N GLU A 658 -1.45 44.83 -45.84
CA GLU A 658 -2.39 43.98 -45.08
C GLU A 658 -2.45 44.38 -43.60
N MET A 659 -1.59 45.32 -43.17
CA MET A 659 -1.52 45.82 -41.80
C MET A 659 -2.53 46.97 -41.61
N THR A 660 -3.22 47.00 -40.48
CA THR A 660 -4.04 48.14 -40.02
C THR A 660 -3.21 49.08 -39.13
N GLU A 661 -3.60 50.34 -38.94
CA GLU A 661 -2.86 51.30 -38.09
C GLU A 661 -2.58 50.80 -36.66
N ASN A 662 -3.52 50.02 -36.10
CA ASN A 662 -3.41 49.40 -34.78
C ASN A 662 -2.64 48.07 -34.78
N CYS A 663 -2.12 47.63 -35.92
CA CYS A 663 -1.40 46.36 -36.06
C CYS A 663 -0.12 46.37 -35.22
N PHE A 664 0.07 45.31 -34.43
CA PHE A 664 1.27 45.09 -33.60
C PHE A 664 2.57 45.35 -34.38
N TRP A 665 2.66 44.87 -35.63
CA TRP A 665 3.86 44.93 -36.47
C TRP A 665 4.33 46.36 -36.82
N ILE A 666 3.49 47.39 -36.68
CA ILE A 666 3.88 48.80 -36.88
C ILE A 666 4.75 49.31 -35.72
N LYS A 667 4.54 48.77 -34.51
CA LYS A 667 5.26 49.18 -33.29
C LYS A 667 6.52 48.35 -33.02
N VAL A 668 6.80 47.35 -33.86
CA VAL A 668 7.94 46.43 -33.69
C VAL A 668 9.23 47.08 -34.19
N ASN A 669 10.26 47.05 -33.34
CA ASN A 669 11.64 47.32 -33.71
C ASN A 669 12.48 46.09 -33.38
N GLU A 670 12.72 45.22 -34.35
CA GLU A 670 13.53 44.01 -34.17
C GLU A 670 15.02 44.30 -33.96
N ASN A 671 15.54 45.42 -34.48
CA ASN A 671 16.97 45.75 -34.44
C ASN A 671 17.48 45.95 -33.01
N LYS A 672 16.59 46.20 -32.03
CA LYS A 672 16.95 46.28 -30.61
C LYS A 672 17.42 44.94 -30.00
N TYR A 673 17.18 43.84 -30.69
CA TYR A 673 17.64 42.50 -30.33
C TYR A 673 18.84 42.03 -31.18
N GLU A 674 19.37 42.88 -32.07
CA GLU A 674 20.51 42.53 -32.90
C GLU A 674 21.78 42.42 -32.03
N ASN A 675 22.38 41.23 -32.01
CA ASN A 675 23.58 40.90 -31.23
C ASN A 675 24.47 39.96 -32.07
N VAL A 676 25.78 40.23 -32.11
CA VAL A 676 26.71 39.49 -32.97
C VAL A 676 26.84 38.03 -32.55
N ASP A 677 26.95 37.74 -31.25
CA ASP A 677 27.04 36.37 -30.73
C ASP A 677 25.77 35.57 -31.04
N LEU A 678 24.59 36.23 -30.96
CA LEU A 678 23.31 35.63 -31.34
C LEU A 678 23.28 35.25 -32.82
N LEU A 679 23.72 36.13 -33.71
CA LEU A 679 23.75 35.89 -35.16
C LEU A 679 24.78 34.80 -35.52
N CYS A 680 26.01 34.86 -34.99
CA CYS A 680 27.03 33.83 -35.19
C CYS A 680 26.58 32.45 -34.67
N LYS A 681 25.90 32.41 -33.50
CA LYS A 681 25.31 31.18 -32.97
C LYS A 681 24.19 30.65 -33.87
N LEU A 682 23.37 31.54 -34.43
CA LEU A 682 22.31 31.17 -35.38
C LEU A 682 22.91 30.57 -36.66
N GLU A 683 23.91 31.22 -37.25
CA GLU A 683 24.63 30.75 -38.45
C GLU A 683 25.24 29.36 -38.23
N ASN A 684 26.01 29.18 -37.15
CA ASN A 684 26.64 27.90 -36.83
C ASN A 684 25.62 26.79 -36.53
N THR A 685 24.54 27.08 -35.80
CA THR A 685 23.53 26.07 -35.41
C THR A 685 22.65 25.64 -36.59
N PHE A 686 22.34 26.56 -37.51
CA PHE A 686 21.41 26.32 -38.62
C PHE A 686 22.07 26.32 -40.00
N CYS A 687 23.39 26.16 -40.07
CA CYS A 687 24.12 25.99 -41.33
C CYS A 687 23.62 24.76 -42.13
N CYS A 688 23.69 24.87 -43.45
CA CYS A 688 23.57 23.71 -44.33
C CYS A 688 24.94 23.00 -44.37
N GLN A 689 25.09 21.89 -43.66
CA GLN A 689 26.32 21.08 -43.65
C GLN A 689 26.83 20.83 -45.07
N GLN A 690 28.06 21.26 -45.35
CA GLN A 690 28.77 20.83 -46.55
C GLN A 690 29.14 19.35 -46.37
N LYS A 691 28.70 18.52 -47.32
CA LYS A 691 29.02 17.09 -47.31
C LYS A 691 30.46 16.93 -47.80
N GLU A 692 31.34 16.43 -46.93
CA GLU A 692 32.75 16.19 -47.24
C GLU A 692 32.91 15.42 -48.55
N ARG A 693 33.68 15.97 -49.49
CA ARG A 693 34.13 15.25 -50.68
C ARG A 693 35.40 14.50 -50.30
N ARG A 694 35.40 13.18 -50.45
CA ARG A 694 36.65 12.43 -50.56
C ARG A 694 37.15 12.55 -51.98
N GLU A 695 38.41 12.93 -52.11
CA GLU A 695 39.18 12.93 -53.34
C GLU A 695 39.77 11.52 -53.53
N GLU A 696 39.62 10.94 -54.72
CA GLU A 696 40.47 9.86 -55.23
C GLU A 696 40.38 9.87 -56.76
N GLU A 697 41.47 9.50 -57.42
CA GLU A 697 41.88 10.05 -58.72
C GLU A 697 41.56 9.14 -59.93
N ASP A 698 41.64 9.74 -61.11
CA ASP A 698 41.91 9.17 -62.44
C ASP A 698 41.37 7.79 -62.87
N ILE A 699 40.69 7.80 -64.03
CA ILE A 699 41.29 7.29 -65.29
C ILE A 699 40.50 7.84 -66.50
N GLU A 700 41.21 8.45 -67.45
CA GLU A 700 40.64 8.86 -68.74
C GLU A 700 40.38 7.64 -69.65
N GLU A 701 39.14 7.42 -70.07
CA GLU A 701 38.88 6.80 -71.38
C GLU A 701 38.07 7.72 -72.30
N LYS A 702 38.77 8.23 -73.31
CA LYS A 702 38.17 8.82 -74.52
C LYS A 702 37.22 7.82 -75.18
N LYS A 703 35.94 8.19 -75.35
CA LYS A 703 35.20 8.05 -76.64
C LYS A 703 33.78 8.64 -76.60
N SER A 704 33.69 9.86 -77.13
CA SER A 704 32.69 10.22 -78.16
C SER A 704 31.33 9.51 -78.17
N ILE A 705 30.36 10.02 -77.40
CA ILE A 705 28.93 9.92 -77.77
C ILE A 705 28.35 11.33 -77.96
N LYS A 706 28.79 11.98 -79.06
CA LYS A 706 27.97 13.01 -79.73
C LYS A 706 26.80 12.32 -80.46
N LYS A 707 25.90 11.65 -79.73
CA LYS A 707 24.61 11.22 -80.29
C LYS A 707 23.59 12.31 -80.02
N LYS A 708 23.49 13.20 -81.02
CA LYS A 708 22.39 14.16 -81.29
C LYS A 708 21.37 14.26 -80.15
N ILE A 709 21.52 15.28 -79.30
CA ILE A 709 20.43 15.72 -78.42
C ILE A 709 19.25 16.04 -79.34
N LYS A 710 18.16 15.30 -79.15
CA LYS A 710 16.83 15.61 -79.68
C LYS A 710 16.44 17.01 -79.20
N GLU A 711 16.61 18.05 -80.02
CA GLU A 711 16.11 19.38 -79.68
C GLU A 711 14.60 19.25 -79.43
N LEU A 712 14.13 19.74 -78.27
CA LEU A 712 12.72 19.68 -77.89
C LEU A 712 11.91 20.49 -78.92
N LYS A 713 11.04 19.81 -79.67
CA LYS A 713 10.31 20.41 -80.79
C LYS A 713 8.91 20.89 -80.37
N PHE A 714 8.25 20.21 -79.44
CA PHE A 714 6.81 20.38 -79.20
C PHE A 714 6.39 20.49 -77.74
N LEU A 715 7.04 19.78 -76.81
CA LEU A 715 6.73 19.90 -75.39
C LEU A 715 7.42 21.11 -74.78
N ASP A 716 6.75 21.80 -73.84
CA ASP A 716 7.44 22.78 -73.02
C ASP A 716 8.46 22.10 -72.10
N SER A 717 9.52 22.84 -71.77
CA SER A 717 10.64 22.35 -70.97
C SER A 717 10.21 21.77 -69.61
N LYS A 718 9.14 22.30 -68.98
CA LYS A 718 8.68 21.86 -67.66
C LYS A 718 7.89 20.55 -67.73
N ILE A 719 6.99 20.38 -68.70
CA ILE A 719 6.32 19.09 -68.92
C ILE A 719 7.34 18.04 -69.35
N ALA A 720 8.23 18.35 -70.29
CA ALA A 720 9.29 17.44 -70.73
C ALA A 720 10.22 17.02 -69.57
N GLN A 721 10.62 17.95 -68.70
CA GLN A 721 11.44 17.64 -67.52
C GLN A 721 10.67 16.78 -66.51
N ASN A 722 9.41 17.09 -66.21
CA ASN A 722 8.60 16.29 -65.28
C ASN A 722 8.38 14.86 -65.79
N LEU A 723 8.11 14.71 -67.09
CA LEU A 723 8.02 13.40 -67.74
C LEU A 723 9.36 12.67 -67.72
N SER A 724 10.48 13.34 -68.01
CA SER A 724 11.81 12.74 -67.91
C SER A 724 12.12 12.25 -66.49
N ILE A 725 11.77 13.01 -65.45
CA ILE A 725 11.88 12.57 -64.05
C ILE A 725 11.01 11.34 -63.80
N PHE A 726 9.73 11.38 -64.20
CA PHE A 726 8.81 10.25 -64.06
C PHE A 726 9.31 8.97 -64.77
N LEU A 727 9.80 9.08 -66.01
CA LEU A 727 10.32 7.93 -66.78
C LEU A 727 11.66 7.43 -66.22
N SER A 728 12.49 8.31 -65.64
CA SER A 728 13.74 7.92 -64.99
C SER A 728 13.53 7.10 -63.70
N SER A 729 12.42 7.34 -62.99
CA SER A 729 12.00 6.56 -61.83
C SER A 729 11.18 5.33 -62.23
N PHE A 730 10.32 5.45 -63.24
CA PHE A 730 9.49 4.38 -63.77
C PHE A 730 10.08 3.80 -65.07
N ARG A 731 11.15 3.01 -64.90
CA ARG A 731 12.01 2.46 -65.97
C ARG A 731 11.35 1.31 -66.74
N VAL A 732 10.17 1.55 -67.29
CA VAL A 732 9.37 0.59 -68.03
C VAL A 732 9.28 1.03 -69.49
N PRO A 733 9.44 0.12 -70.48
CA PRO A 733 9.23 0.42 -71.89
C PRO A 733 7.88 1.13 -72.12
N TYR A 734 7.86 2.21 -72.90
CA TYR A 734 6.66 3.05 -73.05
C TYR A 734 5.44 2.26 -73.58
N GLU A 735 5.69 1.28 -74.45
CA GLU A 735 4.65 0.40 -74.96
C GLU A 735 4.06 -0.49 -73.85
N GLU A 736 4.88 -0.93 -72.89
CA GLU A 736 4.42 -1.71 -71.74
C GLU A 736 3.61 -0.86 -70.74
N ILE A 737 3.92 0.44 -70.60
CA ILE A 737 3.09 1.40 -69.86
C ILE A 737 1.73 1.57 -70.55
N ARG A 738 1.71 1.74 -71.88
CA ARG A 738 0.49 1.78 -72.70
C ARG A 738 -0.34 0.51 -72.48
N MET A 739 0.30 -0.66 -72.50
CA MET A 739 -0.34 -1.95 -72.31
C MET A 739 -0.95 -2.10 -70.92
N MET A 740 -0.26 -1.74 -69.83
CA MET A 740 -0.84 -1.76 -68.48
C MET A 740 -2.11 -0.92 -68.37
N ILE A 741 -2.15 0.25 -69.03
CA ILE A 741 -3.30 1.16 -69.02
C ILE A 741 -4.47 0.62 -69.86
N LEU A 742 -4.19 -0.01 -71.00
CA LEU A 742 -5.22 -0.67 -71.82
C LEU A 742 -5.77 -1.92 -71.13
N GLU A 743 -4.91 -2.73 -70.52
CA GLU A 743 -5.30 -3.96 -69.82
C GLU A 743 -5.85 -3.72 -68.41
N VAL A 744 -5.75 -2.50 -67.87
CA VAL A 744 -6.05 -2.12 -66.47
C VAL A 744 -5.39 -3.09 -65.50
N ASP A 745 -4.06 -3.17 -65.52
CA ASP A 745 -3.28 -4.11 -64.69
C ASP A 745 -3.07 -3.58 -63.26
N GLU A 746 -4.02 -3.92 -62.39
CA GLU A 746 -4.02 -3.58 -60.96
C GLU A 746 -2.80 -4.12 -60.19
N THR A 747 -2.08 -5.11 -60.72
CA THR A 747 -0.88 -5.65 -60.06
C THR A 747 0.38 -4.82 -60.31
N ARG A 748 0.33 -3.92 -61.30
CA ARG A 748 1.48 -3.11 -61.77
C ARG A 748 1.22 -1.61 -61.73
N LEU A 749 -0.04 -1.19 -61.86
CA LEU A 749 -0.46 0.20 -61.77
C LEU A 749 -0.65 0.63 -60.32
N ALA A 750 0.40 1.22 -59.74
CA ALA A 750 0.31 1.86 -58.43
C ALA A 750 -0.50 3.16 -58.48
N GLU A 751 -1.25 3.48 -57.42
CA GLU A 751 -2.04 4.71 -57.29
C GLU A 751 -1.18 5.97 -57.56
N SER A 752 -0.01 6.05 -56.93
CA SER A 752 0.94 7.16 -57.08
C SER A 752 1.49 7.28 -58.51
N MET A 753 1.62 6.18 -59.26
CA MET A 753 2.00 6.21 -60.68
C MET A 753 0.90 6.86 -61.51
N ILE A 754 -0.36 6.48 -61.30
CA ILE A 754 -1.51 7.05 -62.02
C ILE A 754 -1.70 8.53 -61.67
N GLN A 755 -1.60 8.91 -60.39
CA GLN A 755 -1.65 10.32 -59.96
C GLN A 755 -0.57 11.15 -60.65
N ASN A 756 0.68 10.66 -60.70
CA ASN A 756 1.78 11.37 -61.37
C ASN A 756 1.55 11.45 -62.89
N LEU A 757 1.05 10.38 -63.53
CA LEU A 757 0.67 10.41 -64.94
C LEU A 757 -0.39 11.48 -65.22
N ILE A 758 -1.51 11.50 -64.48
CA ILE A 758 -2.57 12.51 -64.64
C ILE A 758 -2.03 13.93 -64.48
N LYS A 759 -1.18 14.14 -63.46
CA LYS A 759 -0.60 15.45 -63.10
C LYS A 759 0.42 15.98 -64.12
N HIS A 760 1.13 15.10 -64.81
CA HIS A 760 2.25 15.47 -65.69
C HIS A 760 2.01 15.22 -67.17
N LEU A 761 0.82 14.73 -67.55
CA LEU A 761 0.46 14.52 -68.95
C LEU A 761 0.26 15.85 -69.70
N PRO A 762 0.78 15.98 -70.95
CA PRO A 762 0.47 17.11 -71.83
C PRO A 762 -1.03 17.26 -72.06
N ASP A 763 -1.51 18.45 -72.40
CA ASP A 763 -2.93 18.63 -72.75
C ASP A 763 -3.34 17.82 -74.01
N GLN A 764 -4.63 17.79 -74.33
CA GLN A 764 -5.12 16.98 -75.46
C GLN A 764 -4.66 17.55 -76.82
N GLU A 765 -4.38 18.84 -76.92
CA GLU A 765 -3.93 19.49 -78.15
C GLU A 765 -2.45 19.16 -78.41
N GLN A 766 -1.61 19.20 -77.36
CA GLN A 766 -0.22 18.74 -77.37
C GLN A 766 -0.12 17.25 -77.70
N LEU A 767 -0.94 16.39 -77.06
CA LEU A 767 -1.03 14.96 -77.38
C LEU A 767 -1.36 14.72 -78.86
N ASN A 768 -2.39 15.41 -79.37
CA ASN A 768 -2.83 15.26 -80.76
C ASN A 768 -1.77 15.77 -81.74
N SER A 769 -1.10 16.89 -81.43
CA SER A 769 -0.04 17.47 -82.25
C SER A 769 1.17 16.53 -82.34
N LEU A 770 1.63 16.00 -81.20
CA LEU A 770 2.72 15.02 -81.16
C LEU A 770 2.38 13.72 -81.90
N SER A 771 1.11 13.28 -81.87
CA SER A 771 0.66 12.06 -82.57
C SER A 771 0.88 12.09 -84.09
N GLN A 772 1.07 13.26 -84.70
CA GLN A 772 1.37 13.41 -86.13
C GLN A 772 2.82 13.03 -86.48
N PHE A 773 3.74 13.12 -85.52
CA PHE A 773 5.18 12.88 -85.71
C PHE A 773 5.58 11.40 -85.56
N LYS A 774 4.65 10.46 -85.78
CA LYS A 774 4.92 9.00 -85.76
C LYS A 774 5.98 8.59 -86.78
N SER A 775 5.97 9.19 -87.97
CA SER A 775 7.02 9.00 -89.00
C SER A 775 8.40 9.51 -88.54
N GLU A 776 8.42 10.49 -87.64
CA GLU A 776 9.61 11.08 -87.03
C GLU A 776 9.89 10.54 -85.62
N TYR A 777 9.27 9.45 -85.16
CA TYR A 777 9.51 8.86 -83.82
C TYR A 777 11.01 8.65 -83.56
N SER A 778 11.71 8.20 -84.60
CA SER A 778 13.18 8.24 -84.80
C SER A 778 13.90 9.43 -84.15
N ASN A 779 13.33 10.61 -84.31
CA ASN A 779 13.95 11.93 -84.18
C ASN A 779 13.47 12.74 -82.96
N LEU A 780 12.54 12.22 -82.16
CA LEU A 780 12.01 12.87 -80.96
C LEU A 780 12.84 12.59 -79.70
N CYS A 781 12.76 13.45 -78.68
CA CYS A 781 13.37 13.19 -77.36
C CYS A 781 12.55 12.18 -76.53
N GLU A 782 13.09 11.63 -75.44
CA GLU A 782 12.42 10.60 -74.62
C GLU A 782 11.00 11.00 -74.12
N PRO A 783 10.78 12.19 -73.54
CA PRO A 783 9.43 12.65 -73.18
C PRO A 783 8.47 12.72 -74.38
N GLU A 784 8.92 13.19 -75.54
CA GLU A 784 8.11 13.25 -76.76
C GLU A 784 7.80 11.85 -77.31
N GLN A 785 8.77 10.92 -77.28
CA GLN A 785 8.55 9.52 -77.65
C GLN A 785 7.51 8.85 -76.74
N PHE A 786 7.60 9.07 -75.42
CA PHE A 786 6.59 8.60 -74.48
C PHE A 786 5.21 9.18 -74.80
N VAL A 787 5.13 10.50 -75.05
CA VAL A 787 3.86 11.15 -75.40
C VAL A 787 3.31 10.66 -76.74
N VAL A 788 4.14 10.34 -77.73
CA VAL A 788 3.67 9.70 -78.99
C VAL A 788 3.08 8.31 -78.73
N VAL A 789 3.73 7.47 -77.91
CA VAL A 789 3.17 6.14 -77.55
C VAL A 789 1.85 6.30 -76.80
N MET A 790 1.80 7.20 -75.82
CA MET A 790 0.60 7.48 -75.03
C MET A 790 -0.52 8.13 -75.86
N SER A 791 -0.20 8.90 -76.90
CA SER A 791 -1.20 9.48 -77.82
C SER A 791 -1.99 8.42 -78.61
N ASN A 792 -1.48 7.18 -78.70
CA ASN A 792 -2.21 6.05 -79.27
C ASN A 792 -3.33 5.53 -78.36
N VAL A 793 -3.40 5.95 -77.10
CA VAL A 793 -4.44 5.53 -76.15
C VAL A 793 -5.64 6.48 -76.27
N LYS A 794 -6.69 6.06 -76.98
CA LYS A 794 -7.93 6.84 -77.12
C LYS A 794 -8.55 7.13 -75.76
N ARG A 795 -8.94 8.40 -75.52
CA ARG A 795 -9.49 8.91 -74.25
C ARG A 795 -8.60 8.64 -73.02
N LEU A 796 -7.29 8.80 -73.15
CA LEU A 796 -6.29 8.55 -72.11
C LEU A 796 -6.60 9.19 -70.74
N ARG A 797 -6.98 10.48 -70.68
CA ARG A 797 -7.31 11.16 -69.41
C ARG A 797 -8.49 10.48 -68.68
N PRO A 798 -9.68 10.30 -69.30
CA PRO A 798 -10.75 9.46 -68.75
C PRO A 798 -10.28 8.10 -68.23
N ARG A 799 -9.46 7.36 -69.00
CA ARG A 799 -8.94 6.06 -68.55
C ARG A 799 -8.14 6.16 -67.26
N LEU A 800 -7.18 7.09 -67.19
CA LEU A 800 -6.35 7.27 -66.00
C LEU A 800 -7.19 7.69 -64.79
N SER A 801 -8.15 8.60 -64.95
CA SER A 801 -9.07 9.01 -63.88
C SER A 801 -9.91 7.85 -63.35
N ALA A 802 -10.42 7.00 -64.25
CA ALA A 802 -11.18 5.80 -63.91
C ALA A 802 -10.32 4.76 -63.16
N ILE A 803 -9.09 4.54 -63.63
CA ILE A 803 -8.12 3.65 -62.96
C ILE A 803 -7.78 4.17 -61.57
N LEU A 804 -7.53 5.47 -61.42
CA LEU A 804 -7.26 6.07 -60.11
C LEU A 804 -8.43 5.88 -59.15
N PHE A 805 -9.66 6.16 -59.61
CA PHE A 805 -10.86 5.96 -58.80
C PHE A 805 -11.02 4.49 -58.38
N LYS A 806 -10.79 3.54 -59.29
CA LYS A 806 -10.82 2.11 -58.99
C LYS A 806 -9.77 1.67 -57.96
N LEU A 807 -8.56 2.22 -58.01
CA LEU A 807 -7.50 1.92 -57.04
C LEU A 807 -7.79 2.50 -55.64
N GLN A 808 -8.44 3.67 -55.58
CA GLN A 808 -8.78 4.36 -54.32
C GLN A 808 -10.11 3.92 -53.69
N PHE A 809 -10.97 3.20 -54.42
CA PHE A 809 -12.36 2.96 -54.02
C PHE A 809 -12.48 2.23 -52.68
N GLU A 810 -11.78 1.10 -52.52
CA GLU A 810 -11.83 0.27 -51.31
C GLU A 810 -11.32 1.03 -50.06
N GLU A 811 -10.29 1.88 -50.20
CA GLU A 811 -9.83 2.71 -49.09
C GLU A 811 -10.89 3.74 -48.69
N GLN A 812 -11.54 4.39 -49.66
CA GLN A 812 -12.62 5.34 -49.38
C GLN A 812 -13.82 4.66 -48.70
N VAL A 813 -14.19 3.45 -49.12
CA VAL A 813 -15.23 2.64 -48.45
C VAL A 813 -14.85 2.32 -47.01
N ASN A 814 -13.61 1.87 -46.77
CA ASN A 814 -13.12 1.50 -45.45
C ASN A 814 -12.91 2.70 -44.51
N ASN A 815 -12.77 3.92 -45.05
CA ASN A 815 -12.77 5.16 -44.26
C ASN A 815 -14.20 5.65 -43.94
N ILE A 816 -15.15 5.54 -44.88
CA ILE A 816 -16.53 6.03 -44.70
C ILE A 816 -17.38 5.10 -43.83
N LYS A 817 -17.25 3.77 -44.00
CA LYS A 817 -18.13 2.79 -43.33
C LYS A 817 -18.02 2.80 -41.79
N PRO A 818 -16.83 2.83 -41.17
CA PRO A 818 -16.72 2.82 -39.71
C PRO A 818 -17.30 4.08 -39.06
N ASP A 819 -17.16 5.23 -39.72
CA ASP A 819 -17.71 6.50 -39.25
C ASP A 819 -19.25 6.46 -39.21
N ILE A 820 -19.90 6.00 -40.29
CA ILE A 820 -21.36 5.80 -40.31
C ILE A 820 -21.78 4.86 -39.17
N MET A 821 -21.10 3.71 -39.03
CA MET A 821 -21.43 2.72 -38.00
C MET A 821 -21.23 3.25 -36.58
N ALA A 822 -20.16 4.00 -36.32
CA ALA A 822 -19.87 4.57 -35.00
C ALA A 822 -20.99 5.49 -34.54
N VAL A 823 -21.46 6.38 -35.42
CA VAL A 823 -22.52 7.32 -35.03
C VAL A 823 -23.91 6.68 -35.04
N SER A 824 -24.23 5.79 -35.97
CA SER A 824 -25.47 4.99 -35.91
C SER A 824 -25.59 4.24 -34.58
N THR A 825 -24.53 3.55 -34.16
CA THR A 825 -24.50 2.80 -32.90
C THR A 825 -24.69 3.73 -31.69
N ALA A 826 -24.01 4.88 -31.67
CA ALA A 826 -24.19 5.86 -30.60
C ALA A 826 -25.63 6.40 -30.55
N CYS A 827 -26.23 6.79 -31.67
CA CYS A 827 -27.62 7.26 -31.70
C CYS A 827 -28.62 6.18 -31.26
N GLU A 828 -28.38 4.91 -31.59
CA GLU A 828 -29.23 3.79 -31.13
C GLU A 828 -29.11 3.57 -29.61
N GLU A 829 -27.89 3.44 -29.07
CA GLU A 829 -27.70 3.17 -27.64
C GLU A 829 -28.11 4.36 -26.76
N ILE A 830 -27.86 5.61 -27.16
CA ILE A 830 -28.36 6.80 -26.43
C ILE A 830 -29.89 6.75 -26.30
N LYS A 831 -30.60 6.36 -27.36
CA LYS A 831 -32.08 6.29 -27.36
C LYS A 831 -32.62 5.06 -26.61
N LYS A 832 -31.86 3.96 -26.59
CA LYS A 832 -32.24 2.66 -26.02
C LYS A 832 -31.89 2.53 -24.54
N SER A 833 -30.89 3.28 -24.05
CA SER A 833 -30.41 3.23 -22.68
C SER A 833 -31.48 3.64 -21.66
N LYS A 834 -31.97 2.64 -20.92
CA LYS A 834 -32.91 2.83 -19.81
C LYS A 834 -32.23 3.43 -18.59
N SER A 835 -30.96 3.10 -18.37
CA SER A 835 -30.12 3.62 -17.29
C SER A 835 -29.90 5.13 -17.47
N PHE A 836 -29.57 5.59 -18.69
CA PHE A 836 -29.48 7.01 -19.03
C PHE A 836 -30.83 7.71 -18.87
N SER A 837 -31.93 7.09 -19.33
CA SER A 837 -33.28 7.65 -19.15
C SER A 837 -33.63 7.91 -17.67
N LYS A 838 -33.35 6.92 -16.79
CA LYS A 838 -33.52 7.08 -15.33
C LYS A 838 -32.61 8.15 -14.73
N LEU A 839 -31.38 8.30 -15.23
CA LEU A 839 -30.47 9.37 -14.80
C LEU A 839 -31.08 10.76 -15.08
N LEU A 840 -31.70 10.94 -16.26
CA LEU A 840 -32.36 12.20 -16.63
C LEU A 840 -33.57 12.49 -15.73
N GLU A 841 -34.37 11.48 -15.39
CA GLU A 841 -35.49 11.60 -14.44
C GLU A 841 -35.00 12.04 -13.05
N LEU A 842 -33.91 11.43 -12.55
CA LEU A 842 -33.32 11.78 -11.26
C LEU A 842 -32.73 13.20 -11.24
N VAL A 843 -32.05 13.61 -12.31
CA VAL A 843 -31.55 14.99 -12.49
C VAL A 843 -32.72 15.99 -12.57
N LEU A 844 -33.83 15.64 -13.24
CA LEU A 844 -35.02 16.49 -13.33
C LEU A 844 -35.68 16.67 -11.95
N LEU A 845 -35.80 15.60 -11.17
CA LEU A 845 -36.32 15.62 -9.79
C LEU A 845 -35.47 16.54 -8.90
N MET A 846 -34.15 16.33 -8.88
CA MET A 846 -33.21 17.13 -8.10
C MET A 846 -33.23 18.60 -8.52
N GLY A 847 -33.22 18.86 -9.83
CA GLY A 847 -33.30 20.20 -10.40
C GLY A 847 -34.57 20.94 -10.02
N ASN A 848 -35.74 20.28 -10.09
CA ASN A 848 -37.01 20.88 -9.69
C ASN A 848 -37.10 21.17 -8.19
N TYR A 849 -36.56 20.27 -7.35
CA TYR A 849 -36.51 20.49 -5.90
C TYR A 849 -35.61 21.68 -5.54
N MET A 850 -34.41 21.75 -6.11
CA MET A 850 -33.46 22.84 -5.85
C MET A 850 -33.91 24.19 -6.40
N ASN A 851 -34.65 24.20 -7.52
CA ASN A 851 -35.15 25.43 -8.14
C ASN A 851 -36.51 25.89 -7.59
N ALA A 852 -37.06 25.26 -6.54
CA ALA A 852 -38.35 25.62 -5.96
C ALA A 852 -38.42 27.12 -5.59
N GLY A 853 -39.53 27.79 -5.97
CA GLY A 853 -39.71 29.23 -5.77
C GLY A 853 -38.94 30.14 -6.74
N SER A 854 -38.09 29.59 -7.61
CA SER A 854 -37.44 30.34 -8.70
C SER A 854 -38.23 30.28 -10.01
N ARG A 855 -37.84 31.12 -10.98
CA ARG A 855 -38.36 31.05 -12.37
C ARG A 855 -38.07 29.73 -13.11
N ASN A 856 -37.20 28.87 -12.55
CA ASN A 856 -36.84 27.56 -13.10
C ASN A 856 -37.60 26.40 -12.41
N ALA A 857 -38.48 26.69 -11.44
CA ALA A 857 -39.34 25.68 -10.82
C ALA A 857 -40.31 25.06 -11.85
N GLN A 858 -40.80 23.84 -11.58
CA GLN A 858 -41.79 23.16 -12.43
C GLN A 858 -41.32 22.94 -13.89
N THR A 859 -40.02 22.76 -14.07
CA THR A 859 -39.40 22.41 -15.35
C THR A 859 -39.80 20.98 -15.75
N PHE A 860 -40.37 20.79 -16.94
CA PHE A 860 -40.75 19.45 -17.46
C PHE A 860 -39.60 18.69 -18.12
N GLY A 861 -38.56 19.40 -18.55
CA GLY A 861 -37.37 18.83 -19.20
C GLY A 861 -36.32 19.91 -19.41
N PHE A 862 -35.05 19.49 -19.56
CA PHE A 862 -33.90 20.39 -19.73
C PHE A 862 -33.08 20.00 -20.96
N ASN A 863 -32.37 20.96 -21.55
CA ASN A 863 -31.42 20.68 -22.63
C ASN A 863 -30.23 19.87 -22.06
N LEU A 864 -29.88 18.75 -22.70
CA LEU A 864 -28.86 17.81 -22.24
C LEU A 864 -27.45 18.42 -22.08
N SER A 865 -27.13 19.53 -22.75
CA SER A 865 -25.91 20.31 -22.49
C SER A 865 -25.82 20.86 -21.05
N SER A 866 -26.92 20.81 -20.28
CA SER A 866 -26.97 21.16 -18.86
C SER A 866 -26.34 20.10 -17.96
N LEU A 867 -26.21 18.85 -18.41
CA LEU A 867 -25.57 17.77 -17.66
C LEU A 867 -24.10 18.11 -17.32
N CYS A 868 -23.38 18.71 -18.29
CA CYS A 868 -22.02 19.22 -18.12
C CYS A 868 -21.87 20.27 -17.01
N LYS A 869 -22.96 20.90 -16.56
CA LYS A 869 -23.00 21.98 -15.55
C LYS A 869 -23.33 21.48 -14.14
N LEU A 870 -23.68 20.20 -13.97
CA LEU A 870 -23.93 19.62 -12.64
C LEU A 870 -22.69 19.69 -11.72
N LYS A 871 -21.49 19.66 -12.31
CA LYS A 871 -20.22 19.86 -11.59
C LYS A 871 -20.02 21.28 -11.07
N ASP A 872 -20.67 22.28 -11.66
CA ASP A 872 -20.48 23.70 -11.31
C ASP A 872 -21.28 24.10 -10.07
N THR A 873 -22.33 23.34 -9.75
CA THR A 873 -23.17 23.55 -8.55
C THR A 873 -22.50 22.89 -7.35
N LYS A 874 -21.99 23.68 -6.40
CA LYS A 874 -21.27 23.19 -5.22
C LYS A 874 -22.15 23.10 -3.97
N SER A 875 -21.76 22.25 -3.03
CA SER A 875 -22.30 22.23 -1.66
C SER A 875 -22.00 23.52 -0.89
N ALA A 876 -22.72 23.74 0.22
CA ALA A 876 -22.55 24.93 1.05
C ALA A 876 -21.14 25.06 1.67
N ASP A 877 -20.47 23.94 1.93
CA ASP A 877 -19.07 23.88 2.41
C ASP A 877 -18.03 23.88 1.26
N GLN A 878 -18.49 23.93 0.01
CA GLN A 878 -17.70 23.86 -1.22
C GLN A 878 -16.83 22.60 -1.40
N LYS A 879 -17.03 21.54 -0.60
CA LYS A 879 -16.25 20.30 -0.67
C LYS A 879 -16.75 19.28 -1.69
N THR A 880 -18.01 19.35 -2.08
CA THR A 880 -18.62 18.43 -3.07
C THR A 880 -19.45 19.21 -4.09
N THR A 881 -19.86 18.54 -5.17
CA THR A 881 -20.69 19.12 -6.24
C THR A 881 -21.97 18.33 -6.43
N LEU A 882 -22.96 18.91 -7.10
CA LEU A 882 -24.23 18.23 -7.39
C LEU A 882 -24.02 16.97 -8.23
N LEU A 883 -22.97 16.93 -9.07
CA LEU A 883 -22.55 15.73 -9.80
C LEU A 883 -22.04 14.64 -8.85
N HIS A 884 -21.16 14.96 -7.91
CA HIS A 884 -20.68 14.00 -6.91
C HIS A 884 -21.82 13.45 -6.03
N PHE A 885 -22.74 14.32 -5.60
CA PHE A 885 -23.93 13.90 -4.84
C PHE A 885 -24.88 13.02 -5.68
N LEU A 886 -25.06 13.32 -6.98
CA LEU A 886 -25.83 12.48 -7.89
C LEU A 886 -25.21 11.08 -8.03
N VAL A 887 -23.88 11.00 -8.19
CA VAL A 887 -23.14 9.73 -8.24
C VAL A 887 -23.33 8.93 -6.95
N GLU A 888 -23.17 9.58 -5.79
CA GLU A 888 -23.34 8.96 -4.46
C GLU A 888 -24.76 8.38 -4.29
N ILE A 889 -25.80 9.12 -4.68
CA ILE A 889 -27.19 8.64 -4.66
C ILE A 889 -27.43 7.48 -5.65
N CYS A 890 -26.77 7.48 -6.82
CA CYS A 890 -26.82 6.36 -7.75
C CYS A 890 -26.15 5.11 -7.15
N GLU A 891 -24.95 5.22 -6.58
CA GLU A 891 -24.26 4.10 -5.89
C GLU A 891 -25.09 3.52 -4.74
N GLU A 892 -25.68 4.37 -3.89
CA GLU A 892 -26.38 3.92 -2.68
C GLU A 892 -27.78 3.36 -2.94
N LYS A 893 -28.53 3.92 -3.91
CA LYS A 893 -29.98 3.68 -4.04
C LYS A 893 -30.43 3.20 -5.41
N TYR A 894 -29.69 3.53 -6.47
CA TYR A 894 -30.08 3.26 -7.86
C TYR A 894 -28.89 2.75 -8.69
N PRO A 895 -28.21 1.66 -8.27
CA PRO A 895 -26.97 1.20 -8.91
C PRO A 895 -27.18 0.78 -10.37
N ASP A 896 -28.40 0.42 -10.76
CA ASP A 896 -28.79 0.13 -12.14
C ASP A 896 -28.74 1.36 -13.08
N ILE A 897 -28.69 2.57 -12.53
CA ILE A 897 -28.44 3.80 -13.30
C ILE A 897 -26.99 3.85 -13.77
N LEU A 898 -26.01 3.35 -13.00
CA LEU A 898 -24.58 3.49 -13.29
C LEU A 898 -24.16 2.85 -14.63
N ASN A 899 -24.87 1.80 -15.06
CA ASN A 899 -24.67 1.10 -16.33
C ASN A 899 -24.75 2.01 -17.57
N PHE A 900 -25.29 3.23 -17.45
CA PHE A 900 -25.31 4.19 -18.57
C PHE A 900 -23.90 4.57 -19.05
N VAL A 901 -22.89 4.45 -18.19
CA VAL A 901 -21.49 4.69 -18.55
C VAL A 901 -21.01 3.68 -19.59
N ASP A 902 -21.50 2.45 -19.56
CA ASP A 902 -21.14 1.39 -20.51
C ASP A 902 -22.06 1.45 -21.74
N ASP A 903 -23.37 1.65 -21.56
CA ASP A 903 -24.34 1.85 -22.66
C ASP A 903 -23.89 2.97 -23.61
N LEU A 904 -23.27 4.03 -23.07
CA LEU A 904 -22.81 5.21 -23.84
C LEU A 904 -21.34 5.17 -24.26
N GLU A 905 -20.62 4.05 -24.14
CA GLU A 905 -19.25 3.89 -24.66
C GLU A 905 -19.08 4.27 -26.14
N PRO A 906 -20.02 3.97 -27.08
CA PRO A 906 -19.87 4.32 -28.49
C PRO A 906 -19.65 5.81 -28.79
N LEU A 907 -20.00 6.70 -27.85
CA LEU A 907 -19.72 8.13 -27.93
C LEU A 907 -18.22 8.44 -28.10
N ASP A 908 -17.31 7.63 -27.55
CA ASP A 908 -15.86 7.84 -27.67
C ASP A 908 -15.35 7.76 -29.12
N LYS A 909 -16.11 7.14 -30.03
CA LYS A 909 -15.85 7.15 -31.47
C LYS A 909 -16.73 8.18 -32.18
N ALA A 910 -18.04 8.18 -31.88
CA ALA A 910 -19.00 9.04 -32.56
C ALA A 910 -18.70 10.54 -32.39
N SER A 911 -18.22 10.99 -31.22
CA SER A 911 -17.88 12.40 -30.97
C SER A 911 -16.64 12.90 -31.73
N LYS A 912 -15.99 12.05 -32.54
CA LYS A 912 -14.82 12.40 -33.38
C LYS A 912 -15.14 12.41 -34.87
N VAL A 913 -16.35 11.99 -35.26
CA VAL A 913 -16.79 11.92 -36.66
C VAL A 913 -17.35 13.27 -37.09
N SER A 914 -16.84 13.81 -38.21
CA SER A 914 -17.43 14.98 -38.86
C SER A 914 -18.45 14.53 -39.91
N VAL A 915 -19.73 14.77 -39.65
CA VAL A 915 -20.85 14.43 -40.53
C VAL A 915 -20.74 15.19 -41.86
N GLU A 916 -20.37 16.48 -41.81
CA GLU A 916 -20.17 17.27 -43.02
C GLU A 916 -19.10 16.66 -43.96
N THR A 917 -18.01 16.16 -43.36
CA THR A 917 -16.92 15.51 -44.10
C THR A 917 -17.36 14.16 -44.65
N LEU A 918 -18.08 13.37 -43.85
CA LEU A 918 -18.64 12.08 -44.20
C LEU A 918 -19.61 12.19 -45.40
N GLU A 919 -20.59 13.08 -45.32
CA GLU A 919 -21.52 13.39 -46.41
C GLU A 919 -20.79 13.86 -47.67
N LYS A 920 -19.75 14.72 -47.53
CA LYS A 920 -18.98 15.25 -48.65
C LYS A 920 -18.23 14.13 -49.39
N ASN A 921 -17.62 13.22 -48.64
CA ASN A 921 -16.89 12.06 -49.19
C ASN A 921 -17.85 11.10 -49.90
N LEU A 922 -18.99 10.76 -49.27
CA LEU A 922 -20.01 9.91 -49.88
C LEU A 922 -20.61 10.54 -51.16
N ARG A 923 -20.94 11.84 -51.14
CA ARG A 923 -21.40 12.58 -52.33
C ARG A 923 -20.32 12.67 -53.41
N GLN A 924 -19.05 12.70 -53.06
CA GLN A 924 -17.95 12.67 -54.02
C GLN A 924 -17.82 11.29 -54.70
N MET A 925 -17.84 10.21 -53.91
CA MET A 925 -17.83 8.83 -54.41
C MET A 925 -18.98 8.59 -55.40
N GLY A 926 -20.21 8.99 -55.05
CA GLY A 926 -21.38 8.89 -55.93
C GLY A 926 -21.22 9.65 -57.25
N ARG A 927 -20.66 10.88 -57.22
CA ARG A 927 -20.38 11.65 -58.45
C ARG A 927 -19.30 11.00 -59.31
N GLN A 928 -18.24 10.44 -58.72
CA GLN A 928 -17.18 9.75 -59.46
C GLN A 928 -17.72 8.48 -60.13
N LEU A 929 -18.58 7.73 -59.45
CA LEU A 929 -19.24 6.55 -60.00
C LEU A 929 -20.19 6.90 -61.16
N GLN A 930 -21.05 7.91 -61.01
CA GLN A 930 -21.95 8.38 -62.08
C GLN A 930 -21.18 8.91 -63.30
N GLN A 931 -20.08 9.63 -63.08
CA GLN A 931 -19.22 10.11 -64.16
C GLN A 931 -18.57 8.94 -64.91
N LEU A 932 -18.12 7.90 -64.19
CA LEU A 932 -17.56 6.69 -64.81
C LEU A 932 -18.61 5.90 -65.60
N GLU A 933 -19.81 5.72 -65.06
CA GLU A 933 -20.93 5.05 -65.74
C GLU A 933 -21.24 5.72 -67.09
N LYS A 934 -21.40 7.06 -67.10
CA LYS A 934 -21.59 7.88 -68.31
C LYS A 934 -20.39 7.88 -69.26
N GLU A 935 -19.17 7.81 -68.75
CA GLU A 935 -17.98 7.70 -69.59
C GLU A 935 -17.97 6.35 -70.33
N LEU A 936 -18.31 5.24 -69.65
CA LEU A 936 -18.37 3.91 -70.25
C LEU A 936 -19.45 3.80 -71.33
N GLU A 937 -20.63 4.42 -71.15
CA GLU A 937 -21.66 4.52 -72.20
C GLU A 937 -21.16 5.22 -73.48
N THR A 938 -20.21 6.14 -73.35
CA THR A 938 -19.65 6.93 -74.46
C THR A 938 -18.24 6.48 -74.87
N PHE A 939 -17.78 5.32 -74.40
CA PHE A 939 -16.47 4.80 -74.77
C PHE A 939 -16.53 4.10 -76.15
N PRO A 940 -15.60 4.40 -77.08
CA PRO A 940 -15.55 3.70 -78.35
C PRO A 940 -15.25 2.20 -78.14
N PRO A 941 -15.72 1.32 -79.04
CA PRO A 941 -15.38 -0.10 -78.99
C PRO A 941 -13.85 -0.30 -79.10
N PRO A 942 -13.31 -1.36 -78.48
CA PRO A 942 -11.86 -1.62 -78.49
C PRO A 942 -11.37 -1.96 -79.90
N GLU A 943 -10.43 -1.17 -80.39
CA GLU A 943 -9.70 -1.42 -81.66
C GLU A 943 -8.42 -2.26 -81.44
N ASP A 944 -8.00 -2.41 -80.18
CA ASP A 944 -6.83 -3.17 -79.76
C ASP A 944 -7.29 -4.38 -78.92
N LEU A 945 -6.74 -5.56 -79.20
CA LEU A 945 -7.01 -6.80 -78.45
C LEU A 945 -6.64 -6.70 -76.96
N HIS A 946 -5.74 -5.78 -76.60
CA HIS A 946 -5.33 -5.51 -75.23
C HIS A 946 -6.21 -4.46 -74.53
N ASP A 947 -7.15 -3.81 -75.23
CA ASP A 947 -8.05 -2.83 -74.60
C ASP A 947 -9.17 -3.53 -73.80
N LYS A 948 -8.83 -3.89 -72.56
CA LYS A 948 -9.73 -4.53 -71.58
C LYS A 948 -10.46 -3.51 -70.70
N PHE A 949 -10.30 -2.20 -70.97
CA PHE A 949 -10.78 -1.12 -70.10
C PHE A 949 -12.28 -1.19 -69.87
N VAL A 950 -13.10 -1.25 -70.93
CA VAL A 950 -14.56 -1.32 -70.79
C VAL A 950 -14.96 -2.59 -70.02
N THR A 951 -14.38 -3.74 -70.36
CA THR A 951 -14.69 -5.02 -69.68
C THR A 951 -14.38 -5.00 -68.18
N LYS A 952 -13.22 -4.46 -67.77
CA LYS A 952 -12.84 -4.38 -66.35
C LYS A 952 -13.59 -3.27 -65.62
N MET A 953 -13.75 -2.10 -66.22
CA MET A 953 -14.44 -0.97 -65.59
C MET A 953 -15.95 -1.20 -65.47
N SER A 954 -16.62 -1.85 -66.43
CA SER A 954 -18.03 -2.23 -66.27
C SER A 954 -18.23 -3.22 -65.12
N ARG A 955 -17.32 -4.19 -64.93
CA ARG A 955 -17.36 -5.09 -63.75
C ARG A 955 -17.14 -4.33 -62.44
N PHE A 956 -16.19 -3.40 -62.42
CA PHE A 956 -15.94 -2.53 -61.27
C PHE A 956 -17.14 -1.65 -60.95
N VAL A 957 -17.77 -1.00 -61.94
CA VAL A 957 -18.96 -0.16 -61.72
C VAL A 957 -20.11 -0.95 -61.09
N ILE A 958 -20.35 -2.20 -61.49
CA ILE A 958 -21.37 -3.05 -60.87
C ILE A 958 -21.10 -3.22 -59.36
N SER A 959 -19.90 -3.68 -59.00
CA SER A 959 -19.53 -3.90 -57.58
C SER A 959 -19.46 -2.60 -56.77
N ALA A 960 -18.89 -1.54 -57.36
CA ALA A 960 -18.80 -0.23 -56.74
C ALA A 960 -20.18 0.41 -56.51
N LYS A 961 -21.14 0.16 -57.41
CA LYS A 961 -22.53 0.61 -57.26
C LYS A 961 -23.27 -0.13 -56.14
N GLU A 962 -23.08 -1.44 -56.03
CA GLU A 962 -23.61 -2.23 -54.91
C GLU A 962 -23.04 -1.77 -53.55
N GLN A 963 -21.72 -1.56 -53.47
CA GLN A 963 -21.07 -1.04 -52.27
C GLN A 963 -21.52 0.40 -51.95
N TYR A 964 -21.57 1.29 -52.94
CA TYR A 964 -22.03 2.67 -52.78
C TYR A 964 -23.50 2.75 -52.35
N GLU A 965 -24.40 1.96 -52.95
CA GLU A 965 -25.79 1.88 -52.53
C GLU A 965 -25.92 1.37 -51.08
N THR A 966 -25.07 0.42 -50.68
CA THR A 966 -25.02 -0.06 -49.30
C THR A 966 -24.59 1.05 -48.34
N LEU A 967 -23.53 1.79 -48.66
CA LEU A 967 -23.10 2.95 -47.87
C LEU A 967 -24.16 4.06 -47.83
N SER A 968 -24.84 4.34 -48.95
CA SER A 968 -25.91 5.34 -49.01
C SER A 968 -27.10 4.94 -48.14
N LYS A 969 -27.52 3.66 -48.18
CA LYS A 969 -28.59 3.14 -47.30
C LYS A 969 -28.20 3.21 -45.82
N LEU A 970 -26.94 2.90 -45.48
CA LEU A 970 -26.43 3.05 -44.11
C LEU A 970 -26.41 4.53 -43.66
N HIS A 971 -25.97 5.44 -44.54
CA HIS A 971 -25.98 6.89 -44.28
C HIS A 971 -27.39 7.44 -44.08
N GLU A 972 -28.34 7.10 -44.96
CA GLU A 972 -29.75 7.49 -44.81
C GLU A 972 -30.36 6.97 -43.50
N ASN A 973 -29.95 5.79 -43.04
CA ASN A 973 -30.39 5.25 -41.77
C ASN A 973 -29.74 5.98 -40.58
N MET A 974 -28.46 6.34 -40.67
CA MET A 974 -27.79 7.23 -39.72
C MET A 974 -28.49 8.59 -39.63
N GLU A 975 -28.83 9.22 -40.76
CA GLU A 975 -29.59 10.48 -40.80
C GLU A 975 -30.98 10.36 -40.15
N LYS A 976 -31.70 9.25 -40.38
CA LYS A 976 -32.98 8.97 -39.71
C LYS A 976 -32.81 8.81 -38.19
N LEU A 977 -31.73 8.17 -37.74
CA LEU A 977 -31.38 8.05 -36.31
C LEU A 977 -31.03 9.42 -35.70
N TYR A 978 -30.26 10.26 -36.41
CA TYR A 978 -29.99 11.66 -36.06
C TYR A 978 -31.28 12.45 -35.83
N GLN A 979 -32.18 12.46 -36.82
CA GLN A 979 -33.46 13.16 -36.73
C GLN A 979 -34.34 12.59 -35.61
N SER A 980 -34.29 11.28 -35.38
CA SER A 980 -34.98 10.66 -34.25
C SER A 980 -34.41 11.09 -32.90
N ILE A 981 -33.09 11.28 -32.75
CA ILE A 981 -32.45 11.77 -31.52
C ILE A 981 -32.79 13.24 -31.27
N ILE A 982 -32.71 14.08 -32.32
CA ILE A 982 -33.10 15.50 -32.27
C ILE A 982 -34.54 15.63 -31.76
N GLY A 983 -35.47 14.86 -32.34
CA GLY A 983 -36.88 14.88 -31.94
C GLY A 983 -37.12 14.31 -30.55
N TYR A 984 -36.45 13.21 -30.18
CA TYR A 984 -36.67 12.51 -28.90
C TYR A 984 -36.17 13.32 -27.69
N TYR A 985 -35.04 14.03 -27.83
CA TYR A 985 -34.46 14.88 -26.76
C TYR A 985 -34.73 16.39 -26.97
N ALA A 986 -35.61 16.76 -27.89
CA ALA A 986 -35.99 18.15 -28.20
C ALA A 986 -34.79 19.10 -28.44
N ILE A 987 -33.82 18.64 -29.23
CA ILE A 987 -32.58 19.39 -29.52
C ILE A 987 -32.87 20.57 -30.46
N ASP A 988 -32.55 21.78 -30.05
CA ASP A 988 -32.63 22.98 -30.90
C ASP A 988 -31.39 23.07 -31.81
N VAL A 989 -31.51 22.51 -33.02
CA VAL A 989 -30.46 22.46 -34.05
C VAL A 989 -29.93 23.85 -34.44
N LYS A 990 -30.66 24.94 -34.14
CA LYS A 990 -30.18 26.33 -34.37
C LYS A 990 -29.19 26.81 -33.30
N LYS A 991 -29.06 26.09 -32.19
CA LYS A 991 -28.21 26.46 -31.04
C LYS A 991 -27.11 25.46 -30.74
N VAL A 992 -27.34 24.18 -31.04
CA VAL A 992 -26.44 23.06 -30.74
C VAL A 992 -26.39 22.19 -31.99
N SER A 993 -25.23 22.04 -32.62
CA SER A 993 -25.09 21.04 -33.69
C SER A 993 -25.15 19.63 -33.08
N VAL A 994 -25.49 18.62 -33.86
CA VAL A 994 -25.54 17.26 -33.29
C VAL A 994 -24.12 16.73 -32.98
N GLU A 995 -23.09 17.24 -33.66
CA GLU A 995 -21.69 16.98 -33.30
C GLU A 995 -21.34 17.56 -31.91
N ASP A 996 -21.77 18.80 -31.62
CA ASP A 996 -21.65 19.39 -30.28
C ASP A 996 -22.44 18.59 -29.24
N PHE A 997 -23.65 18.12 -29.57
CA PHE A 997 -24.47 17.31 -28.67
C PHE A 997 -23.79 15.98 -28.28
N LEU A 998 -23.26 15.23 -29.25
CA LEU A 998 -22.54 13.98 -28.98
C LEU A 998 -21.27 14.25 -28.16
N THR A 999 -20.60 15.37 -28.44
CA THR A 999 -19.40 15.82 -27.69
C THR A 999 -19.73 16.20 -26.25
N ASP A 1000 -20.78 16.98 -26.02
CA ASP A 1000 -21.28 17.34 -24.68
C ASP A 1000 -21.67 16.09 -23.88
N LEU A 1001 -22.35 15.12 -24.51
CA LEU A 1001 -22.74 13.90 -23.83
C LEU A 1001 -21.53 13.03 -23.45
N ASN A 1002 -20.49 12.96 -24.31
CA ASN A 1002 -19.25 12.26 -23.95
C ASN A 1002 -18.44 12.98 -22.87
N ASN A 1003 -18.42 14.32 -22.91
CA ASN A 1003 -17.84 15.15 -21.85
C ASN A 1003 -18.54 14.88 -20.51
N PHE A 1004 -19.88 14.82 -20.50
CA PHE A 1004 -20.64 14.47 -19.31
C PHE A 1004 -20.29 13.08 -18.78
N ARG A 1005 -20.33 12.04 -19.64
CA ARG A 1005 -19.93 10.66 -19.30
C ARG A 1005 -18.54 10.62 -18.65
N THR A 1006 -17.58 11.31 -19.25
CA THR A 1006 -16.20 11.42 -18.74
C THR A 1006 -16.16 12.08 -17.36
N THR A 1007 -16.89 13.19 -17.15
CA THR A 1007 -16.95 13.84 -15.82
C THR A 1007 -17.70 13.02 -14.78
N PHE A 1008 -18.69 12.21 -15.17
CA PHE A 1008 -19.40 11.30 -14.27
C PHE A 1008 -18.47 10.18 -13.78
N MET A 1009 -17.71 9.55 -14.70
CA MET A 1009 -16.67 8.57 -14.34
C MET A 1009 -15.59 9.15 -13.41
N GLN A 1010 -15.23 10.42 -13.60
CA GLN A 1010 -14.29 11.11 -12.72
C GLN A 1010 -14.88 11.33 -11.31
N ALA A 1011 -16.16 11.72 -11.22
CA ALA A 1011 -16.85 11.91 -9.95
C ALA A 1011 -17.03 10.60 -9.15
N ILE A 1012 -17.18 9.44 -9.82
CA ILE A 1012 -17.11 8.11 -9.17
C ILE A 1012 -15.77 7.94 -8.45
N LYS A 1013 -14.65 8.17 -9.16
CA LYS A 1013 -13.29 8.01 -8.61
C LYS A 1013 -13.02 8.97 -7.45
N GLU A 1014 -13.48 10.22 -7.55
CA GLU A 1014 -13.33 11.22 -6.51
C GLU A 1014 -14.17 10.88 -5.26
N ASN A 1015 -15.39 10.34 -5.42
CA ASN A 1015 -16.22 9.86 -4.31
C ASN A 1015 -15.60 8.65 -3.59
N ILE A 1016 -15.08 7.67 -4.31
CA ILE A 1016 -14.40 6.49 -3.72
C ILE A 1016 -13.23 6.95 -2.85
N LYS A 1017 -12.34 7.78 -3.40
CA LYS A 1017 -11.18 8.31 -2.68
C LYS A 1017 -11.57 9.14 -1.44
N LYS A 1018 -12.66 9.90 -1.52
CA LYS A 1018 -13.20 10.64 -0.37
C LYS A 1018 -13.67 9.70 0.75
N ARG A 1019 -14.41 8.64 0.40
CA ARG A 1019 -14.94 7.63 1.33
C ARG A 1019 -13.81 6.87 2.04
N GLU A 1020 -12.75 6.54 1.32
CA GLU A 1020 -11.52 5.91 1.87
C GLU A 1020 -10.82 6.83 2.88
N ALA A 1021 -10.68 8.12 2.56
CA ALA A 1021 -10.06 9.10 3.47
C ALA A 1021 -10.89 9.33 4.75
N GLU A 1022 -12.22 9.39 4.65
CA GLU A 1022 -13.11 9.57 5.80
C GLU A 1022 -13.10 8.34 6.74
N GLU A 1023 -13.04 7.12 6.20
CA GLU A 1023 -12.90 5.90 6.99
C GLU A 1023 -11.50 5.78 7.62
N LYS A 1024 -10.43 6.22 6.93
CA LYS A 1024 -9.07 6.31 7.52
C LYS A 1024 -9.02 7.29 8.71
N GLU A 1025 -9.60 8.49 8.58
CA GLU A 1025 -9.68 9.46 9.69
C GLU A 1025 -10.46 8.90 10.88
N LYS A 1026 -11.57 8.20 10.62
CA LYS A 1026 -12.39 7.55 11.64
C LYS A 1026 -11.63 6.45 12.38
N ARG A 1027 -10.84 5.62 11.69
CA ARG A 1027 -9.97 4.60 12.32
C ARG A 1027 -8.92 5.22 13.21
N VAL A 1028 -8.19 6.24 12.73
CA VAL A 1028 -7.19 6.98 13.51
C VAL A 1028 -7.82 7.59 14.78
N ARG A 1029 -9.04 8.13 14.67
CA ARG A 1029 -9.77 8.68 15.83
C ARG A 1029 -10.12 7.61 16.86
N ILE A 1030 -10.65 6.46 16.42
CA ILE A 1030 -10.98 5.33 17.30
C ILE A 1030 -9.73 4.74 17.95
N ALA A 1031 -8.63 4.57 17.21
CA ALA A 1031 -7.36 4.09 17.73
C ALA A 1031 -6.80 5.03 18.81
N LYS A 1032 -6.85 6.35 18.59
CA LYS A 1032 -6.43 7.34 19.59
C LYS A 1032 -7.30 7.31 20.87
N GLU A 1033 -8.62 7.23 20.74
CA GLU A 1033 -9.52 7.11 21.90
C GLU A 1033 -9.31 5.80 22.67
N LEU A 1034 -8.97 4.70 21.99
CA LEU A 1034 -8.64 3.42 22.62
C LEU A 1034 -7.30 3.50 23.38
N ALA A 1035 -6.26 4.07 22.77
CA ALA A 1035 -4.95 4.26 23.38
C ALA A 1035 -4.99 5.19 24.62
N GLU A 1036 -5.75 6.29 24.56
CA GLU A 1036 -5.94 7.16 25.75
C GLU A 1036 -6.69 6.44 26.87
N ARG A 1037 -7.73 5.65 26.55
CA ARG A 1037 -8.46 4.83 27.54
C ARG A 1037 -7.55 3.78 28.19
N GLU A 1038 -6.73 3.09 27.40
CA GLU A 1038 -5.82 2.07 27.92
C GLU A 1038 -4.73 2.69 28.80
N ARG A 1039 -4.13 3.82 28.39
CA ARG A 1039 -3.17 4.57 29.20
C ARG A 1039 -3.75 4.97 30.56
N LEU A 1040 -5.01 5.42 30.59
CA LEU A 1040 -5.72 5.75 31.83
C LEU A 1040 -5.97 4.51 32.71
N GLU A 1041 -6.34 3.35 32.14
CA GLU A 1041 -6.50 2.11 32.92
C GLU A 1041 -5.16 1.62 33.49
N ARG A 1042 -4.07 1.68 32.70
CA ARG A 1042 -2.70 1.36 33.15
C ARG A 1042 -2.27 2.27 34.31
N GLN A 1043 -2.46 3.59 34.17
CA GLN A 1043 -2.18 4.55 35.24
C GLN A 1043 -3.00 4.27 36.51
N GLN A 1044 -4.31 4.00 36.39
CA GLN A 1044 -5.15 3.64 37.54
C GLN A 1044 -4.73 2.32 38.21
N LYS A 1045 -4.18 1.35 37.47
CA LYS A 1045 -3.65 0.09 38.04
C LYS A 1045 -2.29 0.26 38.71
N LYS A 1046 -1.36 1.01 38.10
CA LYS A 1046 -0.10 1.41 38.77
C LYS A 1046 -0.43 2.20 40.04
N LYS A 1047 -1.42 3.10 39.98
CA LYS A 1047 -1.93 3.80 41.16
C LYS A 1047 -2.52 2.83 42.18
N ARG A 1048 -3.30 1.80 41.79
CA ARG A 1048 -3.81 0.76 42.72
C ARG A 1048 -2.74 -0.10 43.40
N LEU A 1049 -1.69 -0.50 42.69
CA LEU A 1049 -0.53 -1.18 43.29
C LEU A 1049 0.21 -0.27 44.29
N LEU A 1050 0.16 1.05 44.08
CA LEU A 1050 0.64 2.05 45.02
C LEU A 1050 -0.41 2.42 46.10
N GLU A 1051 -1.72 2.24 45.86
CA GLU A 1051 -2.84 2.73 46.69
C GLU A 1051 -3.21 1.82 47.88
N MET A 1052 -2.27 0.98 48.29
CA MET A 1052 -2.01 0.80 49.73
C MET A 1052 -1.82 2.16 50.44
N LYS A 1053 -1.45 3.25 49.71
CA LYS A 1053 -1.58 4.69 50.09
C LYS A 1053 -2.96 5.15 50.63
N THR A 1054 -3.94 4.27 50.79
CA THR A 1054 -5.25 4.61 51.38
C THR A 1054 -5.75 3.63 52.45
N GLU A 1055 -5.03 2.55 52.76
CA GLU A 1055 -5.39 1.56 53.80
C GLU A 1055 -4.29 1.44 54.88
N GLY A 1056 -4.09 2.50 55.66
CA GLY A 1056 -3.65 2.53 57.07
C GLY A 1056 -2.44 1.74 57.62
N ASP A 1057 -1.75 0.89 56.85
CA ASP A 1057 -0.61 0.06 57.30
C ASP A 1057 0.72 0.62 56.73
N GLU A 1058 1.32 1.61 57.40
CA GLU A 1058 2.58 2.29 56.99
C GLU A 1058 3.85 1.42 57.06
N THR A 1059 3.71 0.15 57.45
CA THR A 1059 4.79 -0.81 57.76
C THR A 1059 4.61 -2.12 57.00
N GLY A 1060 5.72 -2.81 56.68
CA GLY A 1060 5.70 -4.03 55.87
C GLY A 1060 5.70 -3.74 54.37
N VAL A 1061 5.83 -2.47 53.96
CA VAL A 1061 5.77 -2.02 52.57
C VAL A 1061 6.78 -2.77 51.71
N MET A 1062 8.02 -2.93 52.20
CA MET A 1062 9.07 -3.60 51.45
C MET A 1062 8.85 -5.11 51.37
N ASP A 1063 8.46 -5.76 52.46
CA ASP A 1063 8.22 -7.21 52.46
C ASP A 1063 7.05 -7.57 51.52
N ASN A 1064 5.97 -6.77 51.51
CA ASN A 1064 4.85 -6.92 50.58
C ASN A 1064 5.29 -6.74 49.11
N LEU A 1065 6.13 -5.74 48.81
CA LEU A 1065 6.69 -5.52 47.47
C LEU A 1065 7.60 -6.68 47.04
N LEU A 1066 8.42 -7.20 47.95
CA LEU A 1066 9.30 -8.34 47.68
C LEU A 1066 8.51 -9.64 47.48
N GLU A 1067 7.37 -9.82 48.16
CA GLU A 1067 6.44 -10.93 47.93
C GLU A 1067 5.71 -10.80 46.58
N ALA A 1068 5.24 -9.61 46.21
CA ALA A 1068 4.64 -9.32 44.91
C ALA A 1068 5.64 -9.54 43.75
N LEU A 1069 6.91 -9.16 43.95
CA LEU A 1069 8.01 -9.46 43.04
C LEU A 1069 8.30 -10.97 42.96
N GLN A 1070 8.27 -11.69 44.08
CA GLN A 1070 8.66 -13.11 44.14
C GLN A 1070 7.58 -14.04 43.57
N SER A 1071 6.31 -13.74 43.82
CA SER A 1071 5.14 -14.40 43.20
C SER A 1071 4.94 -14.03 41.72
N GLY A 1072 5.63 -12.97 41.25
CA GLY A 1072 5.47 -12.39 39.92
C GLY A 1072 4.18 -11.56 39.75
N ALA A 1073 3.40 -11.37 40.81
CA ALA A 1073 2.18 -10.56 40.79
C ALA A 1073 2.46 -9.10 40.38
N ALA A 1074 3.64 -8.56 40.74
CA ALA A 1074 4.09 -7.22 40.32
C ALA A 1074 4.19 -7.04 38.79
N PHE A 1075 4.26 -8.12 38.03
CA PHE A 1075 4.41 -8.12 36.57
C PHE A 1075 3.12 -8.56 35.83
N ARG A 1076 2.38 -9.54 36.38
CA ARG A 1076 1.35 -10.31 35.65
C ARG A 1076 0.15 -9.53 35.07
N ASP A 1077 -0.10 -8.30 35.51
CA ASP A 1077 -1.33 -7.56 35.21
C ASP A 1077 -1.14 -6.27 34.37
N ARG A 1078 0.10 -6.00 33.90
CA ARG A 1078 0.40 -4.73 33.20
C ARG A 1078 -0.20 -4.61 31.79
N ARG A 1079 -0.43 -5.72 31.04
CA ARG A 1079 -0.82 -5.65 29.61
C ARG A 1079 -1.93 -6.59 29.11
N LYS A 1080 -2.45 -7.52 29.91
CA LYS A 1080 -3.37 -8.60 29.45
C LYS A 1080 -4.82 -8.16 29.14
N ARG A 1081 -5.03 -7.01 28.49
CA ARG A 1081 -6.36 -6.49 28.11
C ARG A 1081 -6.44 -5.76 26.76
N THR A 1082 -5.86 -6.34 25.72
CA THR A 1082 -6.35 -6.11 24.35
C THR A 1082 -7.32 -7.24 23.98
N PRO A 1083 -8.61 -6.96 23.68
CA PRO A 1083 -9.51 -8.00 23.18
C PRO A 1083 -9.06 -8.42 21.79
N MET A 1084 -8.57 -9.66 21.65
CA MET A 1084 -8.35 -10.30 20.35
C MET A 1084 -9.60 -10.11 19.46
N PRO A 1085 -9.48 -9.56 18.24
CA PRO A 1085 -10.54 -9.62 17.24
C PRO A 1085 -10.73 -11.07 16.81
N LYS A 1086 -11.61 -11.80 17.52
CA LYS A 1086 -12.05 -13.14 17.13
C LYS A 1086 -13.10 -13.03 16.01
N ASP A 1087 -12.68 -12.51 14.86
CA ASP A 1087 -13.52 -12.46 13.66
C ASP A 1087 -13.03 -13.43 12.57
N VAL A 1088 -13.92 -14.39 12.28
CA VAL A 1088 -14.20 -14.92 10.94
C VAL A 1088 -12.99 -15.34 10.08
N ARG A 1089 -12.43 -16.53 10.35
CA ARG A 1089 -11.74 -17.37 9.34
C ARG A 1089 -11.68 -18.87 9.71
N GLN A 1090 -12.84 -19.54 9.70
CA GLN A 1090 -12.95 -21.00 9.70
C GLN A 1090 -14.08 -21.52 8.80
N SER A 1091 -13.89 -21.47 7.48
CA SER A 1091 -14.40 -22.49 6.54
C SER A 1091 -13.67 -22.34 5.19
N LEU A 1092 -13.52 -23.45 4.46
CA LEU A 1092 -12.72 -23.62 3.24
C LEU A 1092 -11.19 -23.68 3.45
N SER A 1093 -10.72 -24.92 3.41
CA SER A 1093 -9.34 -25.38 3.23
C SER A 1093 -9.43 -26.58 2.26
N PRO A 1094 -8.40 -27.00 1.50
CA PRO A 1094 -7.23 -27.64 2.14
C PRO A 1094 -5.87 -27.60 1.38
N MET A 1095 -4.81 -28.04 2.08
CA MET A 1095 -3.45 -28.42 1.60
C MET A 1095 -2.51 -27.24 1.23
N SER A 1096 -1.22 -27.21 1.59
CA SER A 1096 -0.31 -28.24 2.14
C SER A 1096 0.72 -27.72 3.18
N GLN A 1097 0.91 -28.51 4.26
CA GLN A 1097 2.16 -28.91 4.96
C GLN A 1097 3.12 -27.80 5.55
N ARG A 1098 3.42 -27.63 6.86
CA ARG A 1098 3.75 -28.47 8.08
C ARG A 1098 5.17 -29.11 8.11
N PRO A 1099 5.71 -29.56 9.28
CA PRO A 1099 5.57 -29.13 10.71
C PRO A 1099 6.84 -29.32 11.62
N VAL A 1100 6.72 -29.04 12.93
CA VAL A 1100 7.40 -29.69 14.11
C VAL A 1100 6.85 -29.01 15.41
N LEU A 1101 6.56 -29.61 16.59
CA LEU A 1101 6.28 -30.98 17.08
C LEU A 1101 5.40 -30.95 18.38
N LYS A 1102 4.27 -31.72 18.41
CA LYS A 1102 3.74 -32.59 19.53
C LYS A 1102 3.38 -32.02 20.94
N VAL A 1103 2.35 -32.48 21.70
CA VAL A 1103 1.21 -33.44 21.52
C VAL A 1103 0.16 -33.36 22.70
N CYS A 1104 -1.06 -33.95 22.52
CA CYS A 1104 -2.21 -34.19 23.46
C CYS A 1104 -3.22 -33.02 23.66
N ASN A 1105 -4.50 -33.08 23.22
CA ASN A 1105 -5.68 -33.95 23.50
C ASN A 1105 -6.35 -33.62 24.87
N HIS A 1106 -7.67 -33.40 25.04
CA HIS A 1106 -8.91 -33.98 24.47
C HIS A 1106 -10.13 -33.00 24.45
N GLU A 1107 -11.09 -33.18 23.51
CA GLU A 1107 -12.59 -33.16 23.60
C GLU A 1107 -13.40 -32.10 24.41
N ASN A 1108 -14.68 -31.76 24.15
CA ASN A 1108 -15.62 -31.87 23.00
C ASN A 1108 -16.89 -30.99 23.24
N GLN A 1109 -17.70 -30.77 22.18
CA GLN A 1109 -19.14 -30.41 22.13
C GLN A 1109 -19.59 -29.01 21.60
N LYS A 1110 -20.51 -29.08 20.62
CA LYS A 1110 -21.21 -28.05 19.82
C LYS A 1110 -22.48 -27.51 20.51
N VAL A 1111 -22.95 -26.31 20.10
CA VAL A 1111 -24.29 -25.96 19.49
C VAL A 1111 -24.17 -24.51 18.96
N GLN A 1112 -24.07 -24.21 17.65
CA GLN A 1112 -25.13 -23.96 16.63
C GLN A 1112 -26.17 -22.84 16.93
N LEU A 1113 -26.15 -21.75 16.15
CA LEU A 1113 -27.32 -20.96 15.67
C LEU A 1113 -26.89 -20.00 14.52
N THR A 1114 -27.85 -19.38 13.81
CA THR A 1114 -27.77 -18.94 12.39
C THR A 1114 -28.05 -17.43 12.14
N GLU A 1115 -27.97 -17.01 10.86
CA GLU A 1115 -28.25 -15.67 10.25
C GLU A 1115 -27.06 -14.68 10.20
N GLY A 1116 -26.81 -13.90 9.13
CA GLY A 1116 -27.39 -13.83 7.78
C GLY A 1116 -26.53 -12.93 6.85
N SER A 1117 -26.40 -13.26 5.57
CA SER A 1117 -25.36 -12.66 4.68
C SER A 1117 -25.78 -11.39 3.93
N ARG A 1118 -24.82 -10.46 3.73
CA ARG A 1118 -24.85 -9.43 2.68
C ARG A 1118 -23.63 -9.60 1.76
N SER A 1119 -23.87 -9.57 0.45
CA SER A 1119 -22.86 -9.74 -0.60
C SER A 1119 -22.19 -8.42 -0.99
N HIS A 1120 -20.86 -8.35 -0.97
CA HIS A 1120 -20.10 -7.28 -1.63
C HIS A 1120 -19.95 -7.60 -3.13
N TYR A 1121 -20.41 -6.69 -3.99
CA TYR A 1121 -20.09 -6.71 -5.41
C TYR A 1121 -18.72 -6.04 -5.63
N ASN A 1122 -17.75 -6.80 -6.15
CA ASN A 1122 -16.49 -6.24 -6.64
C ASN A 1122 -16.70 -5.66 -8.05
N ILE A 1123 -16.63 -4.34 -8.18
CA ILE A 1123 -16.42 -3.70 -9.49
C ILE A 1123 -14.93 -3.75 -9.79
N ASN A 1124 -14.56 -4.62 -10.74
CA ASN A 1124 -13.19 -4.96 -11.04
C ASN A 1124 -12.52 -3.91 -11.96
N CYS A 1125 -12.03 -2.81 -11.36
CA CYS A 1125 -11.23 -1.79 -12.06
C CYS A 1125 -9.82 -2.31 -12.40
N ASN A 1126 -9.71 -3.13 -13.45
CA ASN A 1126 -8.45 -3.63 -13.99
C ASN A 1126 -7.58 -2.47 -14.53
N SER A 1127 -6.62 -2.00 -13.73
CA SER A 1127 -5.55 -1.09 -14.17
C SER A 1127 -4.45 -1.87 -14.89
N THR A 1128 -4.75 -2.40 -16.09
CA THR A 1128 -3.78 -3.19 -16.88
C THR A 1128 -2.95 -2.26 -17.77
N ARG A 1129 -1.71 -1.99 -17.36
CA ARG A 1129 -0.75 -1.16 -18.11
C ARG A 1129 0.15 -2.04 -19.01
N THR A 1130 -0.36 -2.47 -20.16
CA THR A 1130 0.41 -3.25 -21.16
C THR A 1130 0.75 -2.40 -22.40
N PRO A 1131 2.00 -2.44 -22.91
CA PRO A 1131 2.43 -1.58 -24.02
C PRO A 1131 2.04 -2.12 -25.40
N VAL A 1132 1.90 -1.18 -26.35
CA VAL A 1132 1.50 -1.40 -27.75
C VAL A 1132 2.51 -2.23 -28.55
N ALA A 1133 2.05 -3.30 -29.22
CA ALA A 1133 2.78 -3.95 -30.31
C ALA A 1133 1.87 -4.68 -31.32
N LYS A 1134 1.60 -3.99 -32.45
CA LYS A 1134 1.34 -4.49 -33.82
C LYS A 1134 0.32 -5.63 -34.06
N GLU A 1135 -0.72 -5.25 -34.80
CA GLU A 1135 -1.58 -6.16 -35.57
C GLU A 1135 -0.78 -6.93 -36.65
N LEU A 1136 -1.18 -8.18 -36.89
CA LEU A 1136 -1.11 -8.82 -38.21
C LEU A 1136 -2.39 -9.65 -38.41
N ASN A 1137 -3.08 -9.38 -39.52
CA ASN A 1137 -4.41 -9.86 -39.83
C ASN A 1137 -4.34 -10.97 -40.88
N TYR A 1138 -5.01 -12.12 -40.69
CA TYR A 1138 -5.33 -13.07 -41.76
C TYR A 1138 -6.56 -13.92 -41.42
N ASN A 1139 -7.63 -13.76 -42.21
CA ASN A 1139 -8.75 -14.70 -42.26
C ASN A 1139 -8.37 -15.92 -43.13
N LEU A 1140 -8.84 -17.12 -42.78
CA LEU A 1140 -9.47 -18.02 -43.77
C LEU A 1140 -10.38 -19.11 -43.15
N ASP A 1141 -11.64 -19.05 -43.55
CA ASP A 1141 -12.65 -20.09 -43.78
C ASP A 1141 -12.93 -21.25 -42.80
N THR A 1142 -14.24 -21.40 -42.58
CA THR A 1142 -14.96 -22.55 -42.03
C THR A 1142 -14.78 -23.85 -42.82
N HIS A 1143 -14.84 -25.00 -42.15
CA HIS A 1143 -15.83 -26.06 -42.43
C HIS A 1143 -15.88 -27.14 -41.32
N THR A 1144 -17.05 -27.75 -41.16
CA THR A 1144 -17.42 -28.75 -40.13
C THR A 1144 -17.19 -30.19 -40.59
N SER A 1145 -16.89 -31.12 -39.66
CA SER A 1145 -17.67 -32.38 -39.49
C SER A 1145 -17.17 -33.22 -38.28
N THR A 1146 -17.97 -34.20 -37.86
CA THR A 1146 -17.88 -34.93 -36.57
C THR A 1146 -17.62 -36.43 -36.77
N GLY A 1147 -16.95 -37.10 -35.83
CA GLY A 1147 -16.81 -38.57 -35.86
C GLY A 1147 -16.29 -39.22 -34.55
N ARG A 1148 -17.16 -39.94 -33.83
CA ARG A 1148 -16.85 -40.84 -32.69
C ARG A 1148 -16.91 -42.31 -33.14
N ILE A 1149 -16.24 -43.21 -32.41
CA ILE A 1149 -16.62 -44.61 -32.00
C ILE A 1149 -15.32 -45.26 -31.41
N LYS A 1150 -15.19 -45.91 -30.23
CA LYS A 1150 -15.96 -46.81 -29.31
C LYS A 1150 -15.87 -48.33 -29.58
N ALA A 1151 -15.20 -49.08 -28.69
CA ALA A 1151 -15.36 -50.52 -28.33
C ALA A 1151 -14.26 -50.91 -27.30
N ALA A 1152 -14.34 -51.92 -26.41
CA ALA A 1152 -15.41 -52.76 -25.83
C ALA A 1152 -14.81 -53.47 -24.56
N GLU A 1153 -15.44 -53.44 -23.37
CA GLU A 1153 -16.31 -54.47 -22.74
C GLU A 1153 -15.66 -55.54 -21.82
N LYS A 1154 -16.06 -55.53 -20.52
CA LYS A 1154 -16.48 -56.66 -19.61
C LYS A 1154 -16.32 -56.19 -18.14
N LYS A 1155 -17.39 -55.96 -17.36
CA LYS A 1155 -18.27 -56.93 -16.64
C LYS A 1155 -17.52 -57.85 -15.66
N GLU A 1156 -17.57 -57.56 -14.35
CA GLU A 1156 -18.54 -58.14 -13.39
C GLU A 1156 -18.43 -57.47 -12.00
N ALA A 1157 -19.31 -57.83 -11.04
CA ALA A 1157 -19.53 -57.10 -9.79
C ALA A 1157 -19.37 -58.00 -8.54
N CYS A 1158 -19.30 -57.37 -7.34
CA CYS A 1158 -19.95 -57.76 -6.06
C CYS A 1158 -19.05 -57.63 -4.79
N ASN A 1159 -19.22 -56.49 -4.08
CA ASN A 1159 -19.57 -56.37 -2.65
C ASN A 1159 -18.62 -56.81 -1.48
N VAL A 1160 -18.86 -56.18 -0.31
CA VAL A 1160 -18.52 -56.53 1.10
C VAL A 1160 -17.19 -56.04 1.73
N GLU A 1161 -17.34 -55.02 2.59
CA GLU A 1161 -16.78 -54.77 3.94
C GLU A 1161 -15.30 -55.02 4.37
N SER A 1162 -14.77 -54.01 5.08
CA SER A 1162 -13.89 -54.10 6.27
C SER A 1162 -12.49 -54.75 6.20
N ASN A 1163 -11.42 -53.93 6.18
CA ASN A 1163 -10.74 -53.52 7.43
C ASN A 1163 -9.58 -52.51 7.24
N ARG A 1164 -9.13 -51.91 8.35
CA ARG A 1164 -8.18 -50.78 8.43
C ARG A 1164 -6.69 -51.18 8.53
N LYS A 1165 -5.84 -50.32 7.95
CA LYS A 1165 -4.45 -49.95 8.35
C LYS A 1165 -3.34 -51.03 8.36
N LYS A 1166 -2.44 -50.93 7.37
CA LYS A 1166 -0.99 -50.59 7.47
C LYS A 1166 -0.44 -50.52 6.04
N GLU A 1167 0.10 -49.41 5.53
CA GLU A 1167 1.31 -48.65 5.89
C GLU A 1167 2.58 -49.21 5.20
N THR A 1168 3.31 -48.30 4.54
CA THR A 1168 4.66 -48.42 3.91
C THR A 1168 4.83 -49.15 2.55
N GLU A 1169 5.79 -48.60 1.78
CA GLU A 1169 6.45 -49.13 0.58
C GLU A 1169 5.64 -49.27 -0.74
N LEU A 1170 5.71 -48.19 -1.56
CA LEU A 1170 5.83 -48.28 -3.03
C LEU A 1170 6.47 -46.99 -3.57
N LEU A 1171 7.78 -46.84 -3.30
CA LEU A 1171 8.66 -45.88 -3.96
C LEU A 1171 9.14 -46.50 -5.28
N GLY A 1172 8.86 -45.86 -6.41
CA GLY A 1172 9.39 -46.32 -7.70
C GLY A 1172 8.92 -45.50 -8.91
N SER A 1173 9.88 -44.89 -9.60
CA SER A 1173 9.74 -44.36 -10.97
C SER A 1173 8.79 -43.17 -11.19
N PHE A 1174 9.18 -41.98 -10.75
CA PHE A 1174 8.87 -40.77 -11.53
C PHE A 1174 9.97 -40.52 -12.56
N SER A 1175 9.57 -40.30 -13.82
CA SER A 1175 10.49 -40.00 -14.92
C SER A 1175 11.23 -38.67 -14.71
N LYS A 1176 12.47 -38.62 -15.18
CA LYS A 1176 13.24 -37.38 -15.32
C LYS A 1176 12.51 -36.42 -16.27
N ASN A 1177 12.05 -35.28 -15.77
CA ASN A 1177 11.71 -34.11 -16.56
C ASN A 1177 12.69 -32.98 -16.20
N GLU A 1178 13.03 -32.15 -17.18
CA GLU A 1178 14.22 -31.31 -17.17
C GLU A 1178 14.15 -30.16 -16.15
N SER A 1179 15.26 -29.94 -15.43
CA SER A 1179 15.49 -28.72 -14.66
C SER A 1179 15.66 -27.53 -15.61
N VAL A 1180 14.90 -26.45 -15.39
CA VAL A 1180 15.06 -25.21 -16.16
C VAL A 1180 16.47 -24.65 -15.90
N PRO A 1181 17.39 -24.60 -16.90
CA PRO A 1181 18.81 -24.34 -16.65
C PRO A 1181 19.09 -22.96 -16.03
N GLU A 1182 18.19 -22.01 -16.26
CA GLU A 1182 18.30 -20.64 -15.76
C GLU A 1182 18.15 -20.55 -14.22
N VAL A 1183 17.36 -21.46 -13.62
CA VAL A 1183 17.18 -21.53 -12.16
C VAL A 1183 18.41 -22.13 -11.49
N GLU A 1184 18.98 -23.21 -12.05
CA GLU A 1184 20.26 -23.74 -11.57
C GLU A 1184 21.41 -22.72 -11.72
N ALA A 1185 21.43 -21.96 -12.81
CA ALA A 1185 22.42 -20.88 -12.99
C ALA A 1185 22.26 -19.74 -11.96
N LEU A 1186 21.03 -19.42 -11.56
CA LEU A 1186 20.75 -18.44 -10.48
C LEU A 1186 21.23 -18.98 -9.13
N LEU A 1187 20.91 -20.23 -8.79
CA LEU A 1187 21.33 -20.89 -7.56
C LEU A 1187 22.85 -21.08 -7.49
N ALA A 1188 23.50 -21.40 -8.61
CA ALA A 1188 24.96 -21.50 -8.69
C ALA A 1188 25.63 -20.14 -8.42
N ARG A 1189 25.05 -19.03 -8.91
CA ARG A 1189 25.54 -17.68 -8.62
C ARG A 1189 25.30 -17.27 -7.17
N LEU A 1190 24.13 -17.59 -6.61
CA LEU A 1190 23.80 -17.31 -5.21
C LEU A 1190 24.61 -18.15 -4.20
N ARG A 1191 25.13 -19.32 -4.60
CA ARG A 1191 26.08 -20.13 -3.81
C ARG A 1191 27.55 -19.72 -3.98
N ALA A 1192 27.85 -18.92 -5.01
CA ALA A 1192 29.20 -18.42 -5.29
C ALA A 1192 29.44 -17.01 -4.71
N LEU A 1193 28.35 -16.31 -4.34
CA LEU A 1193 28.33 -15.12 -3.50
C LEU A 1193 28.30 -15.51 -2.02
#